data_AF-Q3AFF2-F1
#
_entry.id   AF-Q3AFF2-F1
#
_cell.length_a   1.000
_cell.length_b   1.000
_cell.length_c   1.000
_cell.angle_alpha   90.00
_cell.angle_beta   90.00
_cell.angle_gamma   90.00
#
_symmetry.space_group_name_H-M   'P 1'
#
loop_
_entity.id
_entity.type
_entity.pdbx_description
1 polymer ?
#
loop_
_entity_poly.entity_id
_entity_poly.type
_entity_poly.pdbx_seq_one_letter_code
_entity_poly.pdbx_strand_id
1 'polypeptide(L)'
;MRKGLWVLVAAVLLLLVASPVLATDQYAKDTGKPCSYCHQVPTQGTLAFHKDAKSCSICHAAPTSTAQIPLTERGVLFMQNGKKLAVDLNYDPLTEANVVKEFARVSGLSESAFGKVSGNITKQRLAYFLMVALKAQGEVAKVTANDLKKYADYTKAASANQKALVWAVKKGYLSARKAGSKLYLDPTAAASRTEVVKAFNAVQAKYPRVLPAPTAYAGTKKCQSCHGFSKFSATWHPNMVKTPDFFGSMLLWSLNDKFQASDVRYVINSPTELLFVGKDYKYMPYAFDKTENQWVADSHTQNWLVSCAKCHVTGYPGPNGITGTPYSVVGNTYKELFTEPGIGCEACHGPGALHAATGDPTKILGEKDGIAASATCEKCHEGAHHRGGEYNDEYAIAGVSGTVYGKHGISLQTIQQNSHGSVSCLECHSQDYRTALEDYLKANPGKTAADFNATVKLSDFKLGITCVTCHSPHSEKGYGKQLRNEPNELCMECHTGEGFTATSGSKGVHHPQKEVFTGQLGASFTALGIPEKVYNPMGSAECVTCHMPNGYHYFKAGKPTITIENVTVKNNPDLGNYRNNYKASYNSCSVCHDAVGFDANAVKAWTDKVDTRVNNILNQLKTTYAAAYNDPNYKYADTLAGIVSADASHGIHNTALTELLLNKAEEYLKQIPKQ
;
A
#
# COMPACT_ATOMS: atom_id res chain seq x y z
N MET A 1 20.56 20.67 34.13
CA MET A 1 19.09 20.49 34.16
C MET A 1 18.48 20.58 32.75
N ARG A 2 18.92 19.73 31.82
CA ARG A 2 18.45 19.68 30.42
C ARG A 2 18.55 18.24 29.90
N LYS A 3 17.69 17.33 30.37
CA LYS A 3 17.44 15.99 29.77
C LYS A 3 16.04 15.42 30.09
N GLY A 4 15.10 16.24 30.57
CA GLY A 4 13.81 15.76 31.09
C GLY A 4 12.56 16.11 30.27
N LEU A 5 12.68 16.83 29.13
CA LEU A 5 11.51 17.44 28.47
C LEU A 5 11.16 16.86 27.09
N TRP A 6 11.84 15.80 26.63
CA TRP A 6 11.57 15.18 25.33
C TRP A 6 10.69 13.92 25.39
N VAL A 7 10.36 13.43 26.59
CA VAL A 7 9.51 12.23 26.76
C VAL A 7 8.02 12.57 26.89
N LEU A 8 7.67 13.84 27.15
CA LEU A 8 6.29 14.25 27.41
C LEU A 8 5.47 14.59 26.16
N VAL A 9 6.09 14.91 25.01
CA VAL A 9 5.33 15.27 23.80
C VAL A 9 4.88 14.03 23.01
N ALA A 10 5.60 12.91 23.08
CA ALA A 10 5.14 11.64 22.53
C ALA A 10 4.07 10.94 23.39
N ALA A 11 3.96 11.31 24.67
CA ALA A 11 3.03 10.68 25.61
C ALA A 11 1.61 11.29 25.57
N VAL A 12 1.47 12.55 25.17
CA VAL A 12 0.16 13.25 25.19
C VAL A 12 -0.69 12.94 23.95
N LEU A 13 -0.09 12.58 22.81
CA LEU A 13 -0.85 12.09 21.65
C LEU A 13 -1.40 10.65 21.83
N LEU A 14 -0.95 9.90 22.83
CA LEU A 14 -1.41 8.52 23.09
C LEU A 14 -2.61 8.41 24.04
N LEU A 15 -3.10 9.51 24.63
CA LEU A 15 -4.01 9.47 25.78
C LEU A 15 -5.51 9.55 25.47
N LEU A 16 -5.94 9.65 24.20
CA LEU A 16 -7.36 9.70 23.84
C LEU A 16 -7.76 8.81 22.65
N VAL A 17 -6.98 7.77 22.38
CA VAL A 17 -7.50 6.56 21.73
C VAL A 17 -8.05 5.70 22.87
N ALA A 18 -9.08 4.88 22.64
CA ALA A 18 -9.23 3.70 23.50
C ALA A 18 -7.89 2.95 23.43
N SER A 19 -7.08 3.09 24.48
CA SER A 19 -5.68 2.67 24.46
C SER A 19 -5.61 1.22 23.98
N PRO A 20 -4.57 0.80 23.24
CA PRO A 20 -4.38 -0.61 22.84
C PRO A 20 -4.56 -1.58 24.03
N VAL A 21 -4.21 -1.08 25.22
CA VAL A 21 -4.46 -1.65 26.55
C VAL A 21 -5.93 -2.08 26.79
N LEU A 22 -6.90 -1.22 26.48
CA LEU A 22 -8.33 -1.48 26.69
C LEU A 22 -8.84 -2.60 25.79
N ALA A 23 -8.37 -2.67 24.54
CA ALA A 23 -8.71 -3.76 23.63
C ALA A 23 -8.06 -5.10 24.06
N THR A 24 -6.83 -5.06 24.59
CA THR A 24 -6.16 -6.28 25.07
C THR A 24 -6.78 -6.85 26.34
N ASP A 25 -7.20 -6.00 27.29
CA ASP A 25 -7.94 -6.47 28.48
C ASP A 25 -9.34 -7.00 28.09
N GLN A 26 -9.96 -6.45 27.04
CA GLN A 26 -11.22 -6.97 26.53
C GLN A 26 -11.06 -8.38 25.96
N TYR A 27 -10.01 -8.66 25.18
CA TYR A 27 -9.78 -10.02 24.66
C TYR A 27 -9.47 -11.04 25.76
N ALA A 28 -8.78 -10.63 26.82
CA ALA A 28 -8.58 -11.49 27.99
C ALA A 28 -9.92 -11.84 28.67
N LYS A 29 -10.86 -10.87 28.76
CA LYS A 29 -12.23 -11.11 29.26
C LYS A 29 -13.03 -12.01 28.34
N ASP A 30 -13.07 -11.70 27.04
CA ASP A 30 -13.85 -12.43 26.03
C ASP A 30 -13.43 -13.91 25.93
N THR A 31 -12.14 -14.17 26.09
CA THR A 31 -11.57 -15.52 25.94
C THR A 31 -11.39 -16.25 27.28
N GLY A 32 -11.41 -15.53 28.40
CA GLY A 32 -11.07 -16.06 29.72
C GLY A 32 -9.61 -16.52 29.86
N LYS A 33 -8.71 -16.15 28.94
CA LYS A 33 -7.30 -16.56 28.93
C LYS A 33 -6.38 -15.53 29.60
N PRO A 34 -5.29 -15.95 30.26
CA PRO A 34 -4.29 -15.02 30.79
C PRO A 34 -3.56 -14.29 29.66
N CYS A 35 -2.99 -13.12 29.94
CA CYS A 35 -2.22 -12.35 28.96
C CYS A 35 -1.13 -13.21 28.28
N SER A 36 -0.42 -14.03 29.07
CA SER A 36 0.69 -14.88 28.59
C SER A 36 0.27 -15.93 27.57
N TYR A 37 -1.03 -16.23 27.47
CA TYR A 37 -1.56 -17.14 26.46
C TYR A 37 -1.32 -16.57 25.06
N CYS A 38 -1.62 -15.29 24.86
CA CYS A 38 -1.49 -14.62 23.57
C CYS A 38 -0.20 -13.82 23.43
N HIS A 39 0.41 -13.39 24.53
CA HIS A 39 1.57 -12.51 24.54
C HIS A 39 2.79 -13.14 25.19
N GLN A 40 3.95 -12.91 24.61
CA GLN A 40 5.24 -13.26 25.19
C GLN A 40 5.50 -12.36 26.40
N VAL A 41 5.99 -12.98 27.47
CA VAL A 41 6.34 -12.31 28.73
C VAL A 41 7.85 -12.40 28.93
N PRO A 42 8.53 -11.30 29.34
CA PRO A 42 9.95 -11.34 29.66
C PRO A 42 10.33 -12.44 30.64
N THR A 43 11.51 -13.01 30.48
CA THR A 43 12.07 -14.04 31.36
C THR A 43 12.61 -13.47 32.67
N GLN A 44 12.86 -12.16 32.75
CA GLN A 44 13.37 -11.43 33.91
C GLN A 44 12.64 -10.09 34.07
N GLY A 45 12.63 -9.54 35.30
CA GLY A 45 11.96 -8.28 35.63
C GLY A 45 10.54 -8.47 36.19
N THR A 46 9.88 -7.36 36.52
CA THR A 46 8.55 -7.35 37.18
C THR A 46 7.46 -8.04 36.35
N LEU A 47 7.57 -8.07 35.02
CA LEU A 47 6.68 -8.80 34.10
C LEU A 47 6.80 -10.34 34.19
N ALA A 48 7.88 -10.87 34.78
CA ALA A 48 8.08 -12.32 34.93
C ALA A 48 7.22 -12.93 36.05
N PHE A 49 6.77 -12.13 37.02
CA PHE A 49 6.07 -12.57 38.23
C PHE A 49 4.56 -12.83 38.07
N HIS A 50 3.98 -12.49 36.90
CA HIS A 50 2.54 -12.50 36.69
C HIS A 50 2.09 -13.19 35.39
N LYS A 51 2.78 -14.28 35.02
CA LYS A 51 2.44 -15.06 33.80
C LYS A 51 0.99 -15.55 33.80
N ASP A 52 0.38 -15.76 34.97
CA ASP A 52 -0.98 -16.27 35.11
C ASP A 52 -2.03 -15.16 35.33
N ALA A 53 -1.62 -13.89 35.33
CA ALA A 53 -2.55 -12.78 35.51
C ALA A 53 -3.49 -12.63 34.30
N LYS A 54 -4.79 -12.50 34.59
CA LYS A 54 -5.84 -12.25 33.58
C LYS A 54 -5.89 -10.80 33.10
N SER A 55 -5.17 -9.90 33.74
CA SER A 55 -5.05 -8.51 33.29
C SER A 55 -3.66 -7.97 33.60
N CYS A 56 -3.04 -7.45 32.56
CA CYS A 56 -1.71 -6.84 32.60
C CYS A 56 -1.73 -5.44 33.24
N SER A 57 -2.89 -4.74 33.17
CA SER A 57 -3.10 -3.39 33.72
C SER A 57 -3.25 -3.36 35.24
N ILE A 58 -3.47 -4.52 35.88
CA ILE A 58 -3.51 -4.66 37.35
C ILE A 58 -2.11 -4.49 37.98
N CYS A 59 -1.03 -4.76 37.23
CA CYS A 59 0.34 -4.81 37.78
C CYS A 59 1.32 -3.79 37.17
N HIS A 60 0.99 -3.17 36.04
CA HIS A 60 1.87 -2.22 35.33
C HIS A 60 1.09 -1.04 34.74
N ALA A 61 1.80 0.07 34.47
CA ALA A 61 1.39 0.99 33.41
C ALA A 61 1.39 0.17 32.11
N ALA A 62 0.20 -0.21 31.64
CA ALA A 62 0.03 -1.32 30.72
C ALA A 62 0.85 -1.14 29.42
N PRO A 63 1.44 -2.23 28.88
CA PRO A 63 2.19 -2.15 27.64
C PRO A 63 1.30 -1.61 26.52
N THR A 64 1.81 -0.64 25.79
CA THR A 64 1.04 0.09 24.77
C THR A 64 1.22 -0.50 23.38
N SER A 65 2.12 -1.47 23.21
CA SER A 65 2.46 -2.04 21.90
C SER A 65 2.91 -3.51 21.96
N THR A 66 2.58 -4.27 20.92
CA THR A 66 3.12 -5.63 20.68
C THR A 66 4.62 -5.65 20.42
N ALA A 67 5.28 -4.50 20.25
CA ALA A 67 6.74 -4.42 20.29
C ALA A 67 7.32 -4.80 21.67
N GLN A 68 6.59 -4.48 22.75
CA GLN A 68 6.99 -4.78 24.13
C GLN A 68 6.58 -6.21 24.53
N ILE A 69 5.41 -6.63 24.05
CA ILE A 69 4.82 -7.94 24.34
C ILE A 69 4.39 -8.64 23.03
N PRO A 70 5.33 -9.16 22.23
CA PRO A 70 5.03 -9.80 20.96
C PRO A 70 4.09 -11.00 21.13
N LEU A 71 3.36 -11.36 20.08
CA LEU A 71 2.43 -12.47 20.12
C LEU A 71 3.15 -13.82 20.27
N THR A 72 2.54 -14.72 21.05
CA THR A 72 2.85 -16.15 21.02
C THR A 72 2.28 -16.79 19.75
N GLU A 73 2.54 -18.08 19.53
CA GLU A 73 1.85 -18.82 18.47
C GLU A 73 0.32 -18.77 18.64
N ARG A 74 -0.19 -18.89 19.87
CA ARG A 74 -1.62 -18.84 20.15
C ARG A 74 -2.20 -17.44 19.89
N GLY A 75 -1.46 -16.37 20.21
CA GLY A 75 -1.85 -15.00 19.86
C GLY A 75 -1.92 -14.76 18.35
N VAL A 76 -0.97 -15.30 17.58
CA VAL A 76 -1.00 -15.23 16.12
C VAL A 76 -2.22 -15.99 15.56
N LEU A 77 -2.44 -17.23 15.98
CA LEU A 77 -3.59 -18.02 15.53
C LEU A 77 -4.93 -17.35 15.89
N PHE A 78 -5.01 -16.73 17.07
CA PHE A 78 -6.17 -15.97 17.49
C PHE A 78 -6.48 -14.83 16.51
N MET A 79 -5.47 -14.02 16.15
CA MET A 79 -5.62 -12.95 15.17
C MET A 79 -6.03 -13.48 13.80
N GLN A 80 -5.42 -14.58 13.36
CA GLN A 80 -5.68 -15.19 12.05
C GLN A 80 -7.08 -15.78 11.91
N ASN A 81 -7.66 -16.23 13.02
CA ASN A 81 -9.03 -16.74 13.07
C ASN A 81 -10.07 -15.62 13.27
N GLY A 82 -9.74 -14.38 12.90
CA GLY A 82 -10.64 -13.24 13.07
C GLY A 82 -10.91 -12.94 14.55
N LYS A 83 -9.87 -12.99 15.38
CA LYS A 83 -9.92 -12.75 16.83
C LYS A 83 -10.80 -13.77 17.58
N LYS A 84 -10.66 -15.05 17.21
CA LYS A 84 -11.30 -16.20 17.87
C LYS A 84 -10.25 -17.22 18.25
N LEU A 85 -10.39 -17.86 19.42
CA LEU A 85 -9.44 -18.88 19.86
C LEU A 85 -9.37 -20.03 18.84
N ALA A 86 -8.15 -20.42 18.49
CA ALA A 86 -7.91 -21.68 17.80
C ALA A 86 -8.15 -22.85 18.75
N VAL A 87 -8.36 -24.05 18.19
CA VAL A 87 -8.47 -25.27 19.00
C VAL A 87 -7.18 -25.49 19.78
N ASP A 88 -7.33 -25.80 21.07
CA ASP A 88 -6.23 -26.07 21.99
C ASP A 88 -6.50 -27.35 22.78
N LEU A 89 -5.75 -28.41 22.46
CA LEU A 89 -5.90 -29.73 23.09
C LEU A 89 -5.62 -29.73 24.60
N ASN A 90 -5.06 -28.65 25.15
CA ASN A 90 -4.94 -28.48 26.60
C ASN A 90 -6.27 -28.12 27.29
N TYR A 91 -7.24 -27.57 26.57
CA TYR A 91 -8.50 -27.08 27.16
C TYR A 91 -9.77 -27.62 26.47
N ASP A 92 -9.75 -27.72 25.15
CA ASP A 92 -10.95 -28.02 24.36
C ASP A 92 -11.41 -29.48 24.46
N PRO A 93 -12.65 -29.80 24.02
CA PRO A 93 -13.16 -31.16 23.97
C PRO A 93 -12.26 -32.10 23.17
N LEU A 94 -12.03 -33.30 23.68
CA LEU A 94 -11.19 -34.32 23.04
C LEU A 94 -11.98 -35.12 21.98
N THR A 95 -12.46 -34.42 20.96
CA THR A 95 -13.09 -35.03 19.79
C THR A 95 -12.03 -35.45 18.77
N GLU A 96 -12.35 -36.44 17.93
CA GLU A 96 -11.47 -36.79 16.82
C GLU A 96 -11.21 -35.58 15.90
N ALA A 97 -12.21 -34.74 15.68
CA ALA A 97 -12.11 -33.54 14.86
C ALA A 97 -11.12 -32.52 15.44
N ASN A 98 -11.14 -32.27 16.75
CA ASN A 98 -10.21 -31.33 17.38
C ASN A 98 -8.77 -31.84 17.34
N VAL A 99 -8.57 -33.15 17.57
CA VAL A 99 -7.24 -33.77 17.46
C VAL A 99 -6.71 -33.68 16.03
N VAL A 100 -7.53 -34.04 15.04
CA VAL A 100 -7.15 -33.94 13.62
C VAL A 100 -6.84 -32.51 13.22
N LYS A 101 -7.66 -31.52 13.64
CA LYS A 101 -7.44 -30.10 13.31
C LYS A 101 -6.06 -29.62 13.77
N GLU A 102 -5.68 -29.87 15.02
CA GLU A 102 -4.35 -29.46 15.52
C GLU A 102 -3.20 -30.30 14.93
N PHE A 103 -3.41 -31.60 14.71
CA PHE A 103 -2.38 -32.48 14.12
C PHE A 103 -2.11 -32.11 12.66
N ALA A 104 -3.16 -31.87 11.88
CA ALA A 104 -3.10 -31.40 10.50
C ALA A 104 -2.38 -30.04 10.42
N ARG A 105 -2.79 -29.08 11.25
CA ARG A 105 -2.18 -27.74 11.31
C ARG A 105 -0.68 -27.78 11.55
N VAL A 106 -0.22 -28.53 12.56
CA VAL A 106 1.22 -28.58 12.91
C VAL A 106 2.03 -29.40 11.90
N SER A 107 1.46 -30.47 11.35
CA SER A 107 2.17 -31.32 10.36
C SER A 107 2.15 -30.77 8.93
N GLY A 108 1.33 -29.76 8.66
CA GLY A 108 1.09 -29.24 7.31
C GLY A 108 0.32 -30.19 6.40
N LEU A 109 -0.31 -31.22 6.97
CA LEU A 109 -1.16 -32.17 6.24
C LEU A 109 -2.57 -31.62 6.09
N SER A 110 -3.27 -32.04 5.03
CA SER A 110 -4.73 -31.84 4.93
C SER A 110 -5.45 -32.61 6.04
N GLU A 111 -6.52 -32.04 6.61
CA GLU A 111 -7.40 -32.75 7.55
C GLU A 111 -7.96 -34.05 6.93
N SER A 112 -8.19 -34.08 5.60
CA SER A 112 -8.67 -35.27 4.90
C SER A 112 -7.68 -36.44 4.91
N ALA A 113 -6.38 -36.20 5.12
CA ALA A 113 -5.36 -37.25 5.22
C ALA A 113 -5.59 -38.19 6.42
N PHE A 114 -6.36 -37.73 7.41
CA PHE A 114 -6.70 -38.50 8.62
C PHE A 114 -7.99 -39.33 8.44
N GLY A 115 -8.66 -39.20 7.29
CA GLY A 115 -9.90 -39.91 6.97
C GLY A 115 -11.13 -39.36 7.69
N LYS A 116 -12.22 -40.12 7.69
CA LYS A 116 -13.47 -39.73 8.37
C LYS A 116 -13.26 -39.64 9.87
N VAL A 117 -13.81 -38.60 10.50
CA VAL A 117 -13.74 -38.33 11.94
C VAL A 117 -15.13 -38.33 12.56
N SER A 118 -15.29 -38.93 13.74
CA SER A 118 -16.57 -38.91 14.48
C SER A 118 -16.38 -39.24 15.95
N GLY A 119 -17.06 -38.50 16.83
CA GLY A 119 -17.09 -38.77 18.27
C GLY A 119 -15.81 -38.38 19.01
N ASN A 120 -15.68 -38.90 20.24
CA ASN A 120 -14.54 -38.66 21.12
C ASN A 120 -13.35 -39.53 20.74
N ILE A 121 -12.14 -38.99 20.92
CA ILE A 121 -10.91 -39.69 20.56
C ILE A 121 -10.68 -40.92 21.45
N THR A 122 -10.48 -42.08 20.82
CA THR A 122 -10.07 -43.32 21.50
C THR A 122 -8.56 -43.53 21.40
N LYS A 123 -7.99 -44.33 22.30
CA LYS A 123 -6.55 -44.60 22.33
C LYS A 123 -6.02 -45.21 21.03
N GLN A 124 -6.77 -46.12 20.42
CA GLN A 124 -6.39 -46.71 19.12
C GLN A 124 -6.43 -45.68 17.97
N ARG A 125 -7.42 -44.78 17.96
CA ARG A 125 -7.56 -43.75 16.92
C ARG A 125 -6.53 -42.66 17.07
N LEU A 126 -6.18 -42.30 18.31
CA LEU A 126 -5.07 -41.39 18.61
C LEU A 126 -3.75 -41.93 18.05
N ALA A 127 -3.47 -43.22 18.23
CA ALA A 127 -2.27 -43.84 17.67
C ALA A 127 -2.25 -43.81 16.13
N TYR A 128 -3.39 -44.04 15.49
CA TYR A 128 -3.54 -43.91 14.04
C TYR A 128 -3.30 -42.46 13.57
N PHE A 129 -3.94 -41.47 14.18
CA PHE A 129 -3.72 -40.06 13.83
C PHE A 129 -2.27 -39.62 14.07
N LEU A 130 -1.66 -40.08 15.16
CA LEU A 130 -0.25 -39.81 15.44
C LEU A 130 0.68 -40.39 14.37
N MET A 131 0.41 -41.60 13.91
CA MET A 131 1.14 -42.19 12.77
C MET A 131 1.01 -41.31 11.52
N VAL A 132 -0.20 -40.85 11.19
CA VAL A 132 -0.45 -39.99 10.02
C VAL A 132 0.30 -38.67 10.15
N ALA A 133 0.16 -37.96 11.28
CA ALA A 133 0.81 -36.67 11.53
C ALA A 133 2.35 -36.79 11.50
N LEU A 134 2.90 -37.87 12.08
CA LEU A 134 4.33 -38.13 12.05
C LEU A 134 4.81 -38.76 10.73
N LYS A 135 3.94 -38.98 9.74
CA LYS A 135 4.26 -39.63 8.46
C LYS A 135 5.03 -40.95 8.67
N ALA A 136 4.59 -41.74 9.66
CA ALA A 136 5.31 -42.90 10.17
C ALA A 136 4.75 -44.25 9.68
N GLN A 137 3.95 -44.27 8.61
CA GLN A 137 3.32 -45.49 8.07
C GLN A 137 4.35 -46.60 7.81
N GLY A 138 5.52 -46.24 7.26
CA GLY A 138 6.61 -47.19 7.02
C GLY A 138 7.24 -47.75 8.30
N GLU A 139 7.28 -46.99 9.40
CA GLU A 139 7.73 -47.52 10.70
C GLU A 139 6.68 -48.43 11.34
N VAL A 140 5.40 -48.04 11.25
CA VAL A 140 4.29 -48.83 11.76
C VAL A 140 4.18 -50.18 11.06
N ALA A 141 4.44 -50.23 9.75
CA ALA A 141 4.43 -51.48 8.98
C ALA A 141 5.43 -52.53 9.49
N LYS A 142 6.56 -52.08 10.08
CA LYS A 142 7.63 -52.93 10.64
C LYS A 142 7.23 -53.63 11.95
N VAL A 143 6.10 -53.28 12.56
CA VAL A 143 5.57 -53.99 13.73
C VAL A 143 5.16 -55.41 13.30
N THR A 144 5.82 -56.40 13.88
CA THR A 144 5.61 -57.82 13.58
C THR A 144 4.44 -58.41 14.36
N ALA A 145 3.94 -59.58 13.95
CA ALA A 145 2.96 -60.32 14.73
C ALA A 145 3.47 -60.67 16.15
N ASN A 146 4.79 -60.90 16.30
CA ASN A 146 5.40 -61.18 17.59
C ASN A 146 5.38 -59.95 18.51
N ASP A 147 5.52 -58.76 17.96
CA ASP A 147 5.36 -57.52 18.74
C ASP A 147 3.92 -57.30 19.20
N LEU A 148 2.94 -57.60 18.35
CA LEU A 148 1.52 -57.52 18.71
C LEU A 148 1.17 -58.46 19.87
N LYS A 149 1.62 -59.71 19.79
CA LYS A 149 1.34 -60.76 20.80
C LYS A 149 1.91 -60.47 22.21
N LYS A 150 2.78 -59.47 22.37
CA LYS A 150 3.24 -59.01 23.70
C LYS A 150 2.13 -58.37 24.53
N TYR A 151 1.04 -57.93 23.90
CA TYR A 151 -0.08 -57.27 24.55
C TYR A 151 -1.30 -58.18 24.52
N ALA A 152 -1.95 -58.39 25.66
CA ALA A 152 -3.02 -59.38 25.81
C ALA A 152 -4.30 -59.04 25.04
N ASP A 153 -4.55 -57.75 24.79
CA ASP A 153 -5.79 -57.21 24.25
C ASP A 153 -5.61 -56.52 22.88
N TYR A 154 -4.49 -56.75 22.19
CA TYR A 154 -4.22 -56.09 20.90
C TYR A 154 -5.31 -56.35 19.85
N THR A 155 -5.95 -57.52 19.88
CA THR A 155 -7.04 -57.89 18.96
C THR A 155 -8.33 -57.12 19.21
N LYS A 156 -8.49 -56.45 20.36
CA LYS A 156 -9.63 -55.56 20.61
C LYS A 156 -9.55 -54.25 19.83
N ALA A 157 -8.38 -53.91 19.28
CA ALA A 157 -8.25 -52.79 18.34
C ALA A 157 -8.70 -53.21 16.94
N ALA A 158 -9.35 -52.30 16.21
CA ALA A 158 -9.63 -52.52 14.79
C ALA A 158 -8.32 -52.75 14.02
N SER A 159 -8.34 -53.63 13.01
CA SER A 159 -7.14 -54.06 12.28
C SER A 159 -6.27 -52.91 11.76
N ALA A 160 -6.90 -51.82 11.31
CA ALA A 160 -6.22 -50.62 10.84
C ALA A 160 -5.36 -49.92 11.92
N ASN A 161 -5.67 -50.11 13.20
CA ASN A 161 -5.04 -49.40 14.31
C ASN A 161 -4.07 -50.27 15.12
N GLN A 162 -4.12 -51.60 14.97
CA GLN A 162 -3.35 -52.54 15.80
C GLN A 162 -1.84 -52.25 15.80
N LYS A 163 -1.25 -52.18 14.60
CA LYS A 163 0.18 -51.91 14.45
C LYS A 163 0.55 -50.51 14.93
N ALA A 164 -0.28 -49.50 14.63
CA ALA A 164 -0.04 -48.12 15.03
C ALA A 164 -0.06 -47.98 16.56
N LEU A 165 -1.00 -48.64 17.24
CA LEU A 165 -1.11 -48.61 18.70
C LEU A 165 0.10 -49.25 19.38
N VAL A 166 0.56 -50.40 18.89
CA VAL A 166 1.78 -51.04 19.41
C VAL A 166 3.02 -50.20 19.11
N TRP A 167 3.15 -49.64 17.91
CA TRP A 167 4.24 -48.72 17.58
C TRP A 167 4.28 -47.50 18.51
N ALA A 168 3.13 -46.87 18.77
CA ALA A 168 3.03 -45.70 19.63
C ALA A 168 3.43 -46.01 21.07
N VAL A 169 3.13 -47.22 21.57
CA VAL A 169 3.60 -47.69 22.89
C VAL A 169 5.10 -47.98 22.87
N LYS A 170 5.63 -48.65 21.83
CA LYS A 170 7.08 -48.92 21.70
C LYS A 170 7.91 -47.63 21.63
N LYS A 171 7.38 -46.58 21.00
CA LYS A 171 8.01 -45.24 20.92
C LYS A 171 7.77 -44.39 22.18
N GLY A 172 6.98 -44.87 23.13
CA GLY A 172 6.70 -44.18 24.38
C GLY A 172 5.71 -43.01 24.25
N TYR A 173 5.00 -42.87 23.13
CA TYR A 173 3.97 -41.85 22.94
C TYR A 173 2.70 -42.18 23.73
N LEU A 174 2.34 -43.47 23.80
CA LEU A 174 1.27 -44.01 24.63
C LEU A 174 1.82 -45.04 25.63
N SER A 175 1.04 -45.38 26.63
CA SER A 175 1.42 -46.39 27.64
C SER A 175 0.56 -47.65 27.53
N ALA A 176 1.11 -48.77 27.99
CA ALA A 176 0.35 -49.97 28.31
C ALA A 176 0.32 -50.14 29.83
N ARG A 177 -0.76 -50.70 30.38
CA ARG A 177 -0.82 -51.05 31.81
C ARG A 177 -0.43 -52.51 32.01
N LYS A 178 0.25 -52.79 33.12
CA LYS A 178 0.56 -54.17 33.54
C LYS A 178 -0.50 -54.64 34.53
N ALA A 179 -1.07 -55.82 34.30
CA ALA A 179 -1.94 -56.50 35.26
C ALA A 179 -1.54 -57.97 35.33
N GLY A 180 -0.95 -58.37 36.46
CA GLY A 180 -0.26 -59.66 36.60
C GLY A 180 0.95 -59.75 35.66
N SER A 181 1.04 -60.84 34.90
CA SER A 181 2.09 -61.08 33.89
C SER A 181 1.77 -60.50 32.51
N LYS A 182 0.60 -59.87 32.33
CA LYS A 182 0.11 -59.39 31.02
C LYS A 182 0.18 -57.86 30.89
N LEU A 183 0.42 -57.39 29.67
CA LEU A 183 0.34 -55.97 29.28
C LEU A 183 -0.94 -55.71 28.50
N TYR A 184 -1.62 -54.60 28.79
CA TYR A 184 -2.87 -54.19 28.15
C TYR A 184 -2.71 -52.80 27.51
N LEU A 185 -3.17 -52.68 26.27
CA LEU A 185 -3.17 -51.44 25.48
C LEU A 185 -4.42 -50.59 25.75
N ASP A 186 -5.52 -51.24 26.18
CA ASP A 186 -6.87 -50.67 26.33
C ASP A 186 -7.34 -49.89 25.07
N PRO A 187 -7.44 -50.53 23.89
CA PRO A 187 -7.57 -49.84 22.60
C PRO A 187 -8.82 -48.97 22.43
N THR A 188 -9.93 -49.39 23.04
CA THR A 188 -11.24 -48.74 22.94
C THR A 188 -11.49 -47.71 24.05
N ALA A 189 -10.57 -47.57 25.01
CA ALA A 189 -10.67 -46.54 26.02
C ALA A 189 -10.64 -45.16 25.37
N ALA A 190 -11.41 -44.22 25.93
CA ALA A 190 -11.27 -42.82 25.60
C ALA A 190 -9.84 -42.38 25.94
N ALA A 191 -9.13 -41.75 25.00
CA ALA A 191 -7.78 -41.29 25.28
C ALA A 191 -7.85 -40.13 26.27
N SER A 192 -7.03 -40.19 27.31
CA SER A 192 -6.95 -39.13 28.31
C SER A 192 -6.36 -37.85 27.71
N ARG A 193 -6.65 -36.69 28.33
CA ARG A 193 -6.03 -35.42 27.92
C ARG A 193 -4.50 -35.50 27.93
N THR A 194 -3.93 -36.15 28.94
CA THR A 194 -2.49 -36.37 29.06
C THR A 194 -1.92 -37.15 27.88
N GLU A 195 -2.59 -38.21 27.42
CA GLU A 195 -2.16 -38.98 26.25
C GLU A 195 -2.27 -38.15 24.96
N VAL A 196 -3.36 -37.40 24.79
CA VAL A 196 -3.55 -36.52 23.62
C VAL A 196 -2.48 -35.43 23.57
N VAL A 197 -2.24 -34.73 24.68
CA VAL A 197 -1.22 -33.68 24.77
C VAL A 197 0.19 -34.25 24.57
N LYS A 198 0.48 -35.43 25.15
CA LYS A 198 1.78 -36.10 24.93
C LYS A 198 1.99 -36.47 23.46
N ALA A 199 0.95 -36.97 22.79
CA ALA A 199 1.00 -37.26 21.35
C ALA A 199 1.16 -35.97 20.54
N PHE A 200 0.44 -34.90 20.89
CA PHE A 200 0.56 -33.60 20.23
C PHE A 200 1.97 -33.00 20.38
N ASN A 201 2.57 -33.09 21.57
CA ASN A 201 3.94 -32.65 21.80
C ASN A 201 4.95 -33.40 20.93
N ALA A 202 4.72 -34.70 20.64
CA ALA A 202 5.55 -35.45 19.69
C ALA A 202 5.41 -34.92 18.25
N VAL A 203 4.20 -34.50 17.86
CA VAL A 203 3.97 -33.83 16.56
C VAL A 203 4.70 -32.49 16.52
N GLN A 204 4.57 -31.65 17.56
CA GLN A 204 5.30 -30.38 17.65
C GLN A 204 6.82 -30.56 17.69
N ALA A 205 7.33 -31.60 18.32
CA ALA A 205 8.76 -31.91 18.33
C ALA A 205 9.29 -32.28 16.93
N LYS A 206 8.47 -32.93 16.10
CA LYS A 206 8.83 -33.23 14.70
C LYS A 206 8.76 -32.00 13.81
N TYR A 207 7.82 -31.10 14.08
CA TYR A 207 7.61 -29.87 13.30
C TYR A 207 7.72 -28.65 14.21
N PRO A 208 8.92 -28.36 14.74
CA PRO A 208 9.10 -27.25 15.67
C PRO A 208 8.83 -25.94 14.95
N ARG A 209 8.14 -25.02 15.63
CA ARG A 209 7.96 -23.66 15.15
C ARG A 209 9.30 -22.92 15.23
N VAL A 210 9.90 -22.66 14.08
CA VAL A 210 11.15 -21.88 13.96
C VAL A 210 10.81 -20.41 13.79
N LEU A 211 11.49 -19.53 14.53
CA LEU A 211 11.34 -18.10 14.35
C LEU A 211 11.97 -17.68 13.01
N PRO A 212 11.25 -16.97 12.13
CA PRO A 212 11.80 -16.57 10.83
C PRO A 212 12.97 -15.61 10.96
N ALA A 213 13.91 -15.67 10.00
CA ALA A 213 14.98 -14.68 9.89
C ALA A 213 14.41 -13.28 9.55
N PRO A 214 15.08 -12.18 9.94
CA PRO A 214 14.65 -10.82 9.60
C PRO A 214 14.56 -10.53 8.10
N THR A 215 15.24 -11.32 7.25
CA THR A 215 15.25 -11.18 5.79
C THR A 215 14.25 -12.09 5.09
N ALA A 216 13.50 -12.91 5.83
CA ALA A 216 12.55 -13.85 5.25
C ALA A 216 11.21 -13.17 4.94
N TYR A 217 10.58 -13.62 3.85
CA TYR A 217 9.28 -13.16 3.38
C TYR A 217 8.16 -14.12 3.81
N ALA A 218 6.98 -13.58 4.07
CA ALA A 218 5.79 -14.30 4.52
C ALA A 218 4.79 -14.60 3.39
N GLY A 219 4.77 -13.76 2.35
CA GLY A 219 3.79 -13.75 1.27
C GLY A 219 2.49 -13.02 1.61
N THR A 220 1.92 -12.31 0.63
CA THR A 220 0.71 -11.47 0.79
C THR A 220 -0.45 -12.15 1.53
N LYS A 221 -0.74 -13.43 1.21
CA LYS A 221 -1.83 -14.17 1.87
C LYS A 221 -1.65 -14.27 3.39
N LYS A 222 -0.41 -14.38 3.87
CA LYS A 222 -0.10 -14.41 5.30
C LYS A 222 -0.36 -13.05 5.95
N CYS A 223 -0.01 -11.95 5.29
CA CYS A 223 -0.32 -10.59 5.74
C CYS A 223 -1.84 -10.39 5.88
N GLN A 224 -2.59 -10.78 4.83
CA GLN A 224 -4.05 -10.66 4.78
C GLN A 224 -4.76 -11.48 5.87
N SER A 225 -4.18 -12.60 6.30
CA SER A 225 -4.77 -13.43 7.36
C SER A 225 -4.95 -12.69 8.70
N CYS A 226 -4.14 -11.66 8.98
CA CYS A 226 -4.31 -10.81 10.18
C CYS A 226 -4.94 -9.44 9.86
N HIS A 227 -4.54 -8.83 8.75
CA HIS A 227 -4.90 -7.43 8.44
C HIS A 227 -6.14 -7.30 7.55
N GLY A 228 -6.64 -8.39 6.96
CA GLY A 228 -7.70 -8.35 5.96
C GLY A 228 -7.15 -7.94 4.61
N PHE A 229 -7.25 -6.65 4.24
CA PHE A 229 -6.77 -6.10 2.96
C PHE A 229 -7.15 -6.94 1.72
N SER A 230 -8.33 -7.58 1.71
CA SER A 230 -8.74 -8.45 0.60
C SER A 230 -8.85 -7.70 -0.74
N LYS A 231 -9.24 -6.42 -0.69
CA LYS A 231 -9.31 -5.54 -1.87
C LYS A 231 -7.95 -5.32 -2.55
N PHE A 232 -6.83 -5.48 -1.83
CA PHE A 232 -5.49 -5.39 -2.43
C PHE A 232 -5.29 -6.46 -3.51
N SER A 233 -5.80 -7.68 -3.28
CA SER A 233 -5.69 -8.78 -4.25
C SER A 233 -6.39 -8.51 -5.58
N ALA A 234 -7.26 -7.50 -5.66
CA ALA A 234 -7.92 -7.09 -6.90
C ALA A 234 -7.15 -5.98 -7.65
N THR A 235 -6.14 -5.36 -7.02
CA THR A 235 -5.28 -4.37 -7.69
C THR A 235 -4.34 -5.04 -8.68
N TRP A 236 -3.75 -4.26 -9.60
CA TRP A 236 -2.85 -4.82 -10.62
C TRP A 236 -1.50 -5.26 -10.06
N HIS A 237 -1.02 -4.65 -8.98
CA HIS A 237 0.26 -4.96 -8.34
C HIS A 237 0.46 -6.47 -8.06
N PRO A 238 -0.36 -7.16 -7.24
CA PRO A 238 -0.19 -8.59 -6.97
C PRO A 238 -0.62 -9.48 -8.16
N ASN A 239 -1.14 -8.88 -9.23
CA ASN A 239 -1.62 -9.59 -10.41
C ASN A 239 -0.72 -9.47 -11.63
N MET A 240 0.41 -8.77 -11.54
CA MET A 240 1.33 -8.53 -12.65
C MET A 240 1.90 -9.82 -13.28
N VAL A 241 2.13 -10.86 -12.49
CA VAL A 241 2.69 -12.14 -12.98
C VAL A 241 1.75 -13.28 -12.61
N LYS A 242 1.36 -14.06 -13.60
CA LYS A 242 0.46 -15.22 -13.48
C LYS A 242 1.01 -16.44 -14.19
N THR A 243 0.43 -17.59 -13.90
CA THR A 243 0.60 -18.83 -14.67
C THR A 243 -0.56 -18.98 -15.67
N PRO A 244 -0.39 -19.72 -16.78
CA PRO A 244 -1.42 -19.84 -17.81
C PRO A 244 -2.77 -20.37 -17.32
N ASP A 245 -2.77 -21.29 -16.36
CA ASP A 245 -3.95 -21.92 -15.77
C ASP A 245 -4.88 -20.92 -15.06
N PHE A 246 -4.35 -19.79 -14.59
CA PHE A 246 -5.14 -18.72 -13.98
C PHE A 246 -6.25 -18.21 -14.91
N PHE A 247 -6.01 -18.23 -16.22
CA PHE A 247 -6.95 -17.72 -17.22
C PHE A 247 -7.92 -18.79 -17.74
N GLY A 248 -7.77 -20.05 -17.31
CA GLY A 248 -8.60 -21.15 -17.80
C GLY A 248 -8.56 -21.27 -19.33
N SER A 249 -9.75 -21.27 -19.97
CA SER A 249 -9.88 -21.42 -21.43
C SER A 249 -10.05 -20.09 -22.18
N MET A 250 -10.04 -18.93 -21.52
CA MET A 250 -10.36 -17.64 -22.16
C MET A 250 -9.32 -17.21 -23.22
N LEU A 251 -8.11 -17.77 -23.17
CA LEU A 251 -7.02 -17.42 -24.09
C LEU A 251 -7.16 -18.08 -25.47
N LEU A 252 -8.20 -18.90 -25.68
CA LEU A 252 -8.50 -19.52 -26.98
C LEU A 252 -7.25 -20.17 -27.62
N TRP A 253 -6.54 -21.00 -26.85
CA TRP A 253 -5.25 -21.58 -27.23
C TRP A 253 -5.24 -22.31 -28.59
N SER A 254 -6.40 -22.81 -29.05
CA SER A 254 -6.54 -23.41 -30.39
C SER A 254 -6.32 -22.44 -31.54
N LEU A 255 -6.42 -21.13 -31.29
CA LEU A 255 -6.18 -20.07 -32.29
C LEU A 255 -4.71 -19.62 -32.31
N ASN A 256 -3.89 -20.05 -31.37
CA ASN A 256 -2.46 -19.76 -31.35
C ASN A 256 -1.69 -20.83 -32.12
N ASP A 257 -1.12 -20.44 -33.27
CA ASP A 257 -0.39 -21.32 -34.17
C ASP A 257 1.12 -21.43 -33.85
N LYS A 258 1.63 -20.73 -32.83
CA LYS A 258 3.07 -20.66 -32.51
C LYS A 258 3.46 -21.41 -31.26
N PHE A 259 2.65 -21.38 -30.21
CA PHE A 259 2.94 -22.02 -28.93
C PHE A 259 1.66 -22.36 -28.16
N GLN A 260 1.79 -23.18 -27.12
CA GLN A 260 0.67 -23.60 -26.27
C GLN A 260 0.95 -23.30 -24.80
N ALA A 261 -0.07 -23.45 -23.95
CA ALA A 261 0.03 -23.17 -22.51
C ALA A 261 1.19 -23.91 -21.83
N SER A 262 1.53 -25.12 -22.29
CA SER A 262 2.63 -25.94 -21.76
C SER A 262 4.03 -25.40 -22.06
N ASP A 263 4.16 -24.48 -23.02
CA ASP A 263 5.41 -23.83 -23.40
C ASP A 263 5.66 -22.54 -22.61
N VAL A 264 4.59 -22.01 -22.01
CA VAL A 264 4.59 -20.78 -21.23
C VAL A 264 4.89 -21.08 -19.77
N ARG A 265 5.88 -20.38 -19.22
CA ARG A 265 6.20 -20.39 -17.79
C ARG A 265 5.35 -19.35 -17.04
N TYR A 266 5.34 -18.11 -17.54
CA TYR A 266 4.62 -16.99 -16.92
C TYR A 266 3.86 -16.16 -17.95
N VAL A 267 2.81 -15.51 -17.48
CA VAL A 267 2.03 -14.50 -18.19
C VAL A 267 2.20 -13.17 -17.47
N ILE A 268 2.62 -12.14 -18.20
CA ILE A 268 2.71 -10.77 -17.71
C ILE A 268 1.37 -10.11 -17.99
N ASN A 269 0.68 -9.74 -16.92
CA ASN A 269 -0.74 -9.42 -16.95
C ASN A 269 -0.96 -7.93 -16.68
N SER A 270 -1.09 -7.16 -17.76
CA SER A 270 -1.42 -5.73 -17.72
C SER A 270 -2.94 -5.51 -17.94
N PRO A 271 -3.48 -4.29 -17.74
CA PRO A 271 -4.90 -4.02 -17.93
C PRO A 271 -5.45 -4.37 -19.33
N THR A 272 -4.69 -4.12 -20.38
CA THR A 272 -5.14 -4.25 -21.78
C THR A 272 -4.52 -5.44 -22.51
N GLU A 273 -3.35 -5.91 -22.08
CA GLU A 273 -2.56 -6.89 -22.82
C GLU A 273 -1.95 -7.95 -21.90
N LEU A 274 -1.79 -9.17 -22.43
CA LEU A 274 -0.99 -10.23 -21.84
C LEU A 274 0.27 -10.49 -22.68
N LEU A 275 1.44 -10.47 -22.04
CA LEU A 275 2.68 -10.97 -22.64
C LEU A 275 3.00 -12.35 -22.08
N PHE A 276 3.67 -13.19 -22.86
CA PHE A 276 3.95 -14.57 -22.49
C PHE A 276 5.46 -14.81 -22.38
N VAL A 277 5.88 -15.50 -21.33
CA VAL A 277 7.27 -15.81 -21.01
C VAL A 277 7.49 -17.31 -21.15
N GLY A 278 8.42 -17.73 -21.99
CA GLY A 278 8.76 -19.13 -22.24
C GLY A 278 9.53 -19.80 -21.11
N LYS A 279 9.76 -21.11 -21.26
CA LYS A 279 10.53 -21.92 -20.29
C LYS A 279 11.96 -21.42 -20.07
N ASP A 280 12.55 -20.76 -21.07
CA ASP A 280 13.87 -20.14 -21.07
C ASP A 280 13.87 -18.66 -20.62
N TYR A 281 12.71 -18.17 -20.15
CA TYR A 281 12.47 -16.80 -19.69
C TYR A 281 12.47 -15.72 -20.77
N LYS A 282 12.52 -16.08 -22.06
CA LYS A 282 12.32 -15.09 -23.13
C LYS A 282 10.84 -14.84 -23.39
N TYR A 283 10.53 -13.64 -23.88
CA TYR A 283 9.20 -13.34 -24.38
C TYR A 283 8.85 -14.18 -25.63
N MET A 284 7.58 -14.52 -25.76
CA MET A 284 7.00 -15.29 -26.86
C MET A 284 6.57 -14.37 -28.01
N PRO A 285 6.46 -14.88 -29.25
CA PRO A 285 6.20 -14.05 -30.43
C PRO A 285 4.77 -13.50 -30.55
N TYR A 286 3.85 -13.87 -29.66
CA TYR A 286 2.51 -13.30 -29.59
C TYR A 286 2.20 -12.76 -28.20
N ALA A 287 1.47 -11.65 -28.19
CA ALA A 287 0.71 -11.14 -27.06
C ALA A 287 -0.78 -11.47 -27.24
N PHE A 288 -1.56 -11.26 -26.18
CA PHE A 288 -3.01 -11.37 -26.22
C PHE A 288 -3.64 -10.03 -25.87
N ASP A 289 -4.33 -9.43 -26.85
CA ASP A 289 -5.11 -8.21 -26.66
C ASP A 289 -6.45 -8.57 -26.01
N LYS A 290 -6.73 -8.00 -24.83
CA LYS A 290 -7.93 -8.29 -24.06
C LYS A 290 -9.18 -7.56 -24.58
N THR A 291 -8.99 -6.46 -25.29
CA THR A 291 -10.07 -5.63 -25.81
C THR A 291 -10.65 -6.25 -27.06
N GLU A 292 -9.79 -6.69 -27.97
CA GLU A 292 -10.16 -7.33 -29.23
C GLU A 292 -10.26 -8.87 -29.10
N ASN A 293 -9.85 -9.41 -27.94
CA ASN A 293 -9.90 -10.83 -27.60
C ASN A 293 -9.16 -11.72 -28.63
N GLN A 294 -7.95 -11.28 -29.01
CA GLN A 294 -7.17 -11.91 -30.08
C GLN A 294 -5.67 -11.99 -29.77
N TRP A 295 -5.03 -12.95 -30.43
CA TRP A 295 -3.58 -13.07 -30.46
C TRP A 295 -3.00 -12.09 -31.48
N VAL A 296 -2.02 -11.30 -31.05
CA VAL A 296 -1.34 -10.30 -31.91
C VAL A 296 0.16 -10.56 -31.92
N ALA A 297 0.80 -10.25 -33.05
CA ALA A 297 2.26 -10.29 -33.17
C ALA A 297 2.91 -9.36 -32.14
N ASP A 298 3.82 -9.89 -31.33
CA ASP A 298 4.61 -9.12 -30.38
C ASP A 298 6.10 -9.24 -30.69
N SER A 299 6.82 -8.14 -30.45
CA SER A 299 8.23 -8.00 -30.84
C SER A 299 9.19 -8.08 -29.66
N HIS A 300 8.70 -8.34 -28.44
CA HIS A 300 9.58 -8.52 -27.29
C HIS A 300 10.37 -9.83 -27.42
N THR A 301 11.69 -9.74 -27.21
CA THR A 301 12.60 -10.89 -27.26
C THR A 301 13.55 -10.96 -26.07
N GLN A 302 13.42 -10.01 -25.14
CA GLN A 302 14.28 -9.89 -23.96
C GLN A 302 14.10 -11.10 -23.04
N ASN A 303 15.13 -11.41 -22.25
CA ASN A 303 14.96 -12.31 -21.11
C ASN A 303 14.26 -11.55 -19.98
N TRP A 304 13.01 -11.93 -19.70
CA TRP A 304 12.15 -11.31 -18.70
C TRP A 304 12.76 -11.42 -17.29
N LEU A 305 13.31 -12.57 -16.92
CA LEU A 305 13.87 -12.77 -15.57
C LEU A 305 15.05 -11.84 -15.29
N VAL A 306 15.88 -11.61 -16.32
CA VAL A 306 17.07 -10.75 -16.24
C VAL A 306 16.71 -9.26 -16.31
N SER A 307 15.77 -8.89 -17.18
CA SER A 307 15.57 -7.49 -17.57
C SER A 307 14.36 -6.83 -16.90
N CYS A 308 13.38 -7.63 -16.47
CA CYS A 308 12.04 -7.13 -16.12
C CYS A 308 11.58 -7.61 -14.73
N ALA A 309 11.85 -8.87 -14.38
CA ALA A 309 11.28 -9.52 -13.18
C ALA A 309 11.58 -8.77 -11.88
N LYS A 310 12.71 -8.07 -11.78
CA LYS A 310 13.13 -7.31 -10.59
C LYS A 310 12.08 -6.29 -10.10
N CYS A 311 11.24 -5.77 -10.99
CA CYS A 311 10.13 -4.88 -10.67
C CYS A 311 8.77 -5.60 -10.63
N HIS A 312 8.67 -6.84 -11.09
CA HIS A 312 7.39 -7.57 -11.29
C HIS A 312 7.18 -8.72 -10.29
N VAL A 313 8.13 -9.00 -9.40
CA VAL A 313 8.05 -10.08 -8.41
C VAL A 313 8.50 -9.62 -7.03
N THR A 314 8.15 -10.38 -6.00
CA THR A 314 8.47 -10.12 -4.60
C THR A 314 9.19 -11.30 -3.96
N GLY A 315 10.03 -11.01 -2.97
CA GLY A 315 10.49 -12.02 -2.02
C GLY A 315 11.87 -12.63 -2.30
N TYR A 316 12.66 -12.00 -3.16
CA TYR A 316 14.06 -12.37 -3.38
C TYR A 316 15.02 -11.64 -2.43
N PRO A 317 16.25 -12.15 -2.22
CA PRO A 317 17.25 -11.51 -1.34
C PRO A 317 17.73 -10.15 -1.88
N GLY A 318 18.01 -9.21 -0.98
CA GLY A 318 18.56 -7.90 -1.32
C GLY A 318 17.48 -6.85 -1.63
N PRO A 319 17.87 -5.68 -2.19
CA PRO A 319 16.93 -4.65 -2.58
C PRO A 319 16.06 -5.11 -3.75
N ASN A 320 14.80 -4.68 -3.76
CA ASN A 320 13.91 -4.87 -4.91
C ASN A 320 13.81 -3.62 -5.80
N GLY A 321 13.17 -3.76 -6.96
CA GLY A 321 13.05 -2.68 -7.93
C GLY A 321 14.20 -2.68 -8.95
N ILE A 322 14.54 -1.51 -9.47
CA ILE A 322 15.45 -1.33 -10.62
C ILE A 322 16.86 -1.86 -10.37
N THR A 323 17.30 -1.92 -9.11
CA THR A 323 18.60 -2.47 -8.69
C THR A 323 18.53 -3.94 -8.26
N GLY A 324 17.34 -4.54 -8.26
CA GLY A 324 17.11 -5.88 -7.76
C GLY A 324 17.60 -7.00 -8.68
N THR A 325 17.90 -8.15 -8.07
CA THR A 325 18.38 -9.36 -8.76
C THR A 325 17.53 -10.58 -8.35
N PRO A 326 16.45 -10.89 -9.07
CA PRO A 326 15.48 -11.93 -8.69
C PRO A 326 15.91 -13.36 -9.07
N TYR A 327 17.17 -13.56 -9.46
CA TYR A 327 17.67 -14.82 -9.98
C TYR A 327 19.13 -15.07 -9.61
N SER A 328 19.56 -16.33 -9.72
CA SER A 328 20.97 -16.68 -9.89
C SER A 328 21.16 -17.54 -11.12
N VAL A 329 22.38 -17.59 -11.65
CA VAL A 329 22.73 -18.39 -12.83
C VAL A 329 23.60 -19.56 -12.41
N VAL A 330 23.21 -20.77 -12.79
CA VAL A 330 23.97 -22.01 -12.57
C VAL A 330 24.32 -22.59 -13.94
N GLY A 331 25.55 -22.33 -14.40
CA GLY A 331 25.96 -22.64 -15.76
C GLY A 331 25.16 -21.83 -16.78
N ASN A 332 24.30 -22.50 -17.55
CA ASN A 332 23.39 -21.91 -18.54
C ASN A 332 21.92 -21.96 -18.10
N THR A 333 21.64 -22.34 -16.85
CA THR A 333 20.28 -22.41 -16.30
C THR A 333 20.05 -21.34 -15.26
N TYR A 334 18.80 -20.85 -15.16
CA TYR A 334 18.40 -19.87 -14.16
C TYR A 334 17.76 -20.54 -12.97
N LYS A 335 18.06 -20.04 -11.77
CA LYS A 335 17.33 -20.31 -10.54
C LYS A 335 16.56 -19.05 -10.14
N GLU A 336 15.25 -19.16 -10.04
CA GLU A 336 14.38 -18.12 -9.49
C GLU A 336 14.67 -17.98 -7.99
N LEU A 337 14.87 -16.73 -7.52
CA LEU A 337 15.08 -16.43 -6.10
C LEU A 337 13.87 -15.77 -5.44
N PHE A 338 12.91 -15.30 -6.23
CA PHE A 338 11.67 -14.72 -5.72
C PHE A 338 10.74 -15.81 -5.16
N THR A 339 9.88 -15.42 -4.23
CA THR A 339 8.95 -16.36 -3.56
C THR A 339 7.49 -16.01 -3.79
N GLU A 340 7.20 -14.83 -4.36
CA GLU A 340 5.86 -14.39 -4.72
C GLU A 340 5.87 -13.74 -6.12
N PRO A 341 5.13 -14.28 -7.10
CA PRO A 341 4.92 -13.62 -8.40
C PRO A 341 3.97 -12.42 -8.24
N GLY A 342 4.31 -11.30 -8.88
CA GLY A 342 3.60 -10.02 -8.70
C GLY A 342 4.20 -9.17 -7.58
N ILE A 343 3.69 -7.95 -7.44
CA ILE A 343 4.09 -6.97 -6.45
C ILE A 343 3.21 -7.18 -5.20
N GLY A 344 3.67 -8.07 -4.31
CA GLY A 344 3.01 -8.35 -3.02
C GLY A 344 3.22 -7.26 -1.95
N CYS A 345 2.59 -7.41 -0.79
CA CYS A 345 2.69 -6.44 0.33
C CYS A 345 4.15 -6.09 0.68
N GLU A 346 4.99 -7.12 0.72
CA GLU A 346 6.38 -7.04 1.16
C GLU A 346 7.31 -6.39 0.10
N ALA A 347 6.80 -6.07 -1.09
CA ALA A 347 7.54 -5.23 -2.05
C ALA A 347 7.71 -3.80 -1.52
N CYS A 348 6.74 -3.30 -0.73
CA CYS A 348 6.78 -1.99 -0.11
C CYS A 348 7.15 -2.08 1.37
N HIS A 349 6.54 -3.03 2.09
CA HIS A 349 6.72 -3.18 3.54
C HIS A 349 8.01 -3.90 3.96
N GLY A 350 8.80 -4.38 3.00
CA GLY A 350 10.00 -5.17 3.24
C GLY A 350 9.71 -6.59 3.75
N PRO A 351 10.75 -7.38 4.08
CA PRO A 351 10.59 -8.74 4.56
C PRO A 351 9.78 -8.80 5.87
N GLY A 352 8.66 -9.51 5.85
CA GLY A 352 7.66 -9.48 6.92
C GLY A 352 7.43 -10.82 7.61
N ALA A 353 8.21 -11.87 7.34
CA ALA A 353 7.99 -13.17 7.97
C ALA A 353 8.10 -13.11 9.50
N LEU A 354 9.10 -12.39 10.01
CA LEU A 354 9.30 -12.21 11.45
C LEU A 354 8.16 -11.40 12.08
N HIS A 355 7.70 -10.34 11.41
CA HIS A 355 6.53 -9.58 11.83
C HIS A 355 5.27 -10.45 11.83
N ALA A 356 5.00 -11.17 10.74
CA ALA A 356 3.83 -12.04 10.62
C ALA A 356 3.80 -13.17 11.66
N ALA A 357 4.96 -13.56 12.21
CA ALA A 357 5.08 -14.54 13.28
C ALA A 357 4.95 -13.95 14.68
N THR A 358 4.99 -12.63 14.85
CA THR A 358 5.09 -12.00 16.18
C THR A 358 4.13 -10.83 16.40
N GLY A 359 3.56 -10.27 15.34
CA GLY A 359 2.81 -9.02 15.40
C GLY A 359 3.65 -7.82 15.87
N ASP A 360 4.98 -7.93 15.90
CA ASP A 360 5.89 -6.86 16.34
C ASP A 360 6.02 -5.79 15.23
N PRO A 361 5.52 -4.56 15.43
CA PRO A 361 5.54 -3.51 14.42
C PRO A 361 6.96 -2.99 14.12
N THR A 362 7.95 -3.29 14.95
CA THR A 362 9.36 -2.91 14.68
C THR A 362 10.04 -3.83 13.68
N LYS A 363 9.38 -4.91 13.26
CA LYS A 363 9.89 -5.91 12.30
C LYS A 363 9.24 -5.80 10.91
N ILE A 364 8.60 -4.67 10.63
CA ILE A 364 7.99 -4.34 9.34
C ILE A 364 8.10 -2.84 9.10
N LEU A 365 8.24 -2.44 7.84
CA LEU A 365 8.25 -1.02 7.47
C LEU A 365 6.82 -0.45 7.56
N GLY A 366 6.69 0.72 8.17
CA GLY A 366 5.45 1.50 8.26
C GLY A 366 5.75 3.00 8.22
N GLU A 367 4.79 3.82 8.66
CA GLU A 367 4.95 5.29 8.63
C GLU A 367 6.18 5.77 9.42
N LYS A 368 6.48 5.13 10.56
CA LYS A 368 7.67 5.40 11.38
C LYS A 368 8.99 5.28 10.62
N ASP A 369 9.00 4.53 9.52
CA ASP A 369 10.17 4.25 8.67
C ASP A 369 10.15 5.11 7.39
N GLY A 370 9.20 6.04 7.25
CA GLY A 370 9.06 6.89 6.08
C GLY A 370 8.49 6.19 4.86
N ILE A 371 7.71 5.11 5.02
CA ILE A 371 7.17 4.33 3.90
C ILE A 371 6.28 5.17 2.95
N ALA A 372 5.69 6.25 3.43
CA ALA A 372 4.90 7.20 2.62
C ALA A 372 5.75 8.08 1.68
N ALA A 373 7.08 8.06 1.79
CA ALA A 373 7.96 8.71 0.85
C ALA A 373 7.86 8.07 -0.55
N SER A 374 7.99 8.90 -1.59
CA SER A 374 7.87 8.45 -2.99
C SER A 374 8.93 7.42 -3.39
N ALA A 375 10.09 7.41 -2.71
CA ALA A 375 11.15 6.42 -2.90
C ALA A 375 10.67 4.96 -2.76
N THR A 376 9.61 4.71 -1.98
CA THR A 376 8.96 3.39 -1.88
C THR A 376 8.41 2.92 -3.23
N CYS A 377 7.94 3.85 -4.07
CA CYS A 377 7.34 3.60 -5.38
C CYS A 377 8.37 3.76 -6.52
N GLU A 378 9.24 4.77 -6.43
CA GLU A 378 10.18 5.20 -7.47
C GLU A 378 11.22 4.14 -7.83
N LYS A 379 11.52 3.20 -6.93
CA LYS A 379 12.37 2.04 -7.25
C LYS A 379 11.84 1.17 -8.39
N CYS A 380 10.55 1.25 -8.71
CA CYS A 380 9.94 0.62 -9.90
C CYS A 380 9.32 1.65 -10.85
N HIS A 381 8.86 2.79 -10.34
CA HIS A 381 8.26 3.88 -11.10
C HIS A 381 9.26 5.03 -11.25
N GLU A 382 10.36 4.78 -11.96
CA GLU A 382 11.56 5.63 -11.91
C GLU A 382 11.47 6.97 -12.65
N GLY A 383 10.34 7.25 -13.30
CA GLY A 383 10.11 8.50 -14.04
C GLY A 383 10.59 8.48 -15.50
N ALA A 384 11.45 7.54 -15.88
CA ALA A 384 11.98 7.39 -17.24
C ALA A 384 10.98 6.72 -18.19
N HIS A 385 10.82 5.39 -18.11
CA HIS A 385 9.81 4.66 -18.88
C HIS A 385 8.57 4.37 -18.05
N HIS A 386 8.72 4.18 -16.74
CA HIS A 386 7.61 3.96 -15.83
C HIS A 386 7.21 5.27 -15.15
N ARG A 387 5.94 5.68 -15.37
CA ARG A 387 5.39 6.96 -14.89
C ARG A 387 5.33 7.03 -13.36
N GLY A 388 5.48 8.24 -12.83
CA GLY A 388 5.29 8.60 -11.43
C GLY A 388 6.47 9.40 -10.89
N GLY A 389 7.67 8.81 -10.91
CA GLY A 389 8.88 9.39 -10.33
C GLY A 389 9.26 10.75 -10.90
N GLU A 390 8.86 11.08 -12.12
CA GLU A 390 9.17 12.37 -12.72
C GLU A 390 8.57 13.57 -11.97
N TYR A 391 7.62 13.37 -11.03
CA TYR A 391 6.86 14.45 -10.38
C TYR A 391 7.66 15.36 -9.44
N ASN A 392 8.79 14.88 -8.92
CA ASN A 392 9.68 15.59 -8.00
C ASN A 392 11.08 15.83 -8.57
N ASP A 393 11.28 15.49 -9.85
CA ASP A 393 12.57 15.54 -10.52
C ASP A 393 13.01 16.96 -10.91
N GLU A 394 14.28 17.09 -11.29
CA GLU A 394 14.85 18.29 -11.88
C GLU A 394 14.68 18.28 -13.41
N TYR A 395 14.15 19.37 -13.97
CA TYR A 395 13.81 19.50 -15.38
C TYR A 395 14.64 20.59 -16.05
N ALA A 396 15.21 20.27 -17.21
CA ALA A 396 15.64 21.26 -18.20
C ALA A 396 14.60 21.31 -19.32
N ILE A 397 13.81 22.40 -19.37
CA ILE A 397 12.75 22.57 -20.37
C ILE A 397 13.36 23.19 -21.63
N ALA A 398 13.18 22.54 -22.78
CA ALA A 398 13.75 23.01 -24.04
C ALA A 398 13.27 24.44 -24.36
N GLY A 399 14.21 25.33 -24.68
CA GLY A 399 13.93 26.75 -24.97
C GLY A 399 13.81 27.66 -23.74
N VAL A 400 13.94 27.12 -22.51
CA VAL A 400 13.99 27.89 -21.26
C VAL A 400 15.37 27.74 -20.63
N SER A 401 16.00 28.83 -20.22
CA SER A 401 17.31 28.77 -19.55
C SER A 401 17.18 28.29 -18.09
N GLY A 402 18.18 27.54 -17.64
CA GLY A 402 18.22 26.99 -16.28
C GLY A 402 17.41 25.70 -16.11
N THR A 403 17.33 25.23 -14.87
CA THR A 403 16.56 24.05 -14.47
C THR A 403 15.50 24.41 -13.43
N VAL A 404 14.50 23.55 -13.28
CA VAL A 404 13.44 23.71 -12.28
C VAL A 404 13.05 22.36 -11.69
N TYR A 405 12.75 22.32 -10.40
CA TYR A 405 12.20 21.12 -9.76
C TYR A 405 10.69 20.98 -9.98
N GLY A 406 10.22 19.74 -10.03
CA GLY A 406 8.82 19.39 -9.85
C GLY A 406 8.28 19.97 -8.55
N LYS A 407 7.34 20.91 -8.66
CA LYS A 407 6.92 21.74 -7.51
C LYS A 407 6.15 20.96 -6.44
N HIS A 408 5.46 19.88 -6.81
CA HIS A 408 4.83 18.99 -5.84
C HIS A 408 5.88 18.30 -4.96
N GLY A 409 7.06 17.96 -5.49
CA GLY A 409 8.15 17.35 -4.74
C GLY A 409 8.75 18.25 -3.65
N ILE A 410 8.78 19.57 -3.87
CA ILE A 410 9.33 20.57 -2.94
C ILE A 410 8.24 21.32 -2.15
N SER A 411 7.02 20.79 -2.09
CA SER A 411 5.86 21.47 -1.49
C SER A 411 6.09 21.84 -0.02
N LEU A 412 6.63 20.93 0.78
CA LEU A 412 6.91 21.16 2.21
C LEU A 412 8.09 22.13 2.39
N GLN A 413 9.17 21.93 1.64
CA GLN A 413 10.36 22.79 1.72
C GLN A 413 10.02 24.25 1.42
N THR A 414 9.08 24.48 0.49
CA THR A 414 8.55 25.82 0.19
C THR A 414 7.98 26.50 1.43
N ILE A 415 7.23 25.77 2.27
CA ILE A 415 6.67 26.32 3.52
C ILE A 415 7.76 26.52 4.57
N GLN A 416 8.68 25.56 4.70
CA GLN A 416 9.79 25.65 5.66
C GLN A 416 10.74 26.82 5.38
N GLN A 417 10.88 27.23 4.12
CA GLN A 417 11.70 28.37 3.69
C GLN A 417 10.93 29.70 3.66
N ASN A 418 9.60 29.69 3.83
CA ASN A 418 8.79 30.89 3.79
C ASN A 418 8.79 31.59 5.16
N SER A 419 8.99 32.92 5.18
CA SER A 419 8.98 33.72 6.40
C SER A 419 7.64 33.73 7.15
N HIS A 420 6.55 33.41 6.45
CA HIS A 420 5.19 33.29 7.00
C HIS A 420 4.70 31.83 7.06
N GLY A 421 5.61 30.86 6.88
CA GLY A 421 5.27 29.44 6.92
C GLY A 421 4.67 29.03 8.27
N SER A 422 3.53 28.35 8.22
CA SER A 422 2.83 27.87 9.41
C SER A 422 2.32 26.44 9.23
N VAL A 423 1.85 25.83 10.31
CA VAL A 423 1.29 24.47 10.28
C VAL A 423 0.02 24.40 9.42
N SER A 424 -0.81 25.44 9.39
CA SER A 424 -2.05 25.43 8.59
C SER A 424 -1.77 25.35 7.09
N CYS A 425 -0.59 25.78 6.63
CA CYS A 425 -0.20 25.63 5.22
C CYS A 425 -0.03 24.16 4.81
N LEU A 426 0.17 23.25 5.76
CA LEU A 426 0.52 21.85 5.49
C LEU A 426 -0.65 21.01 4.99
N GLU A 427 -1.89 21.50 5.10
CA GLU A 427 -3.09 20.85 4.57
C GLU A 427 -2.95 20.49 3.08
N CYS A 428 -2.25 21.33 2.32
CA CYS A 428 -1.97 21.15 0.89
C CYS A 428 -0.49 20.91 0.59
N HIS A 429 0.41 20.97 1.59
CA HIS A 429 1.85 20.97 1.37
C HIS A 429 2.61 19.79 1.99
N SER A 430 1.97 18.95 2.82
CA SER A 430 2.64 17.81 3.46
C SER A 430 1.78 16.55 3.53
N GLN A 431 2.37 15.43 3.12
CA GLN A 431 1.73 14.11 3.18
C GLN A 431 1.54 13.64 4.63
N ASP A 432 2.60 13.73 5.45
CA ASP A 432 2.61 13.24 6.82
C ASP A 432 1.74 14.11 7.75
N TYR A 433 1.58 15.40 7.44
CA TYR A 433 0.57 16.25 8.09
C TYR A 433 -0.85 15.78 7.80
N ARG A 434 -1.20 15.57 6.52
CA ARG A 434 -2.57 15.20 6.11
C ARG A 434 -3.02 13.90 6.78
N THR A 435 -2.15 12.89 6.82
CA THR A 435 -2.45 11.63 7.52
C THR A 435 -2.53 11.80 9.03
N ALA A 436 -1.63 12.58 9.63
CA ALA A 436 -1.66 12.81 11.08
C ALA A 436 -2.92 13.59 11.52
N LEU A 437 -3.36 14.55 10.70
CA LEU A 437 -4.61 15.28 10.91
C LEU A 437 -5.82 14.34 10.79
N GLU A 438 -5.89 13.50 9.75
CA GLU A 438 -6.97 12.51 9.60
C GLU A 438 -7.03 11.56 10.80
N ASP A 439 -5.89 11.05 11.25
CA ASP A 439 -5.78 10.20 12.44
C ASP A 439 -6.24 10.92 13.71
N TYR A 440 -5.85 12.19 13.89
CA TYR A 440 -6.28 13.01 15.02
C TYR A 440 -7.80 13.20 15.04
N LEU A 441 -8.41 13.58 13.90
CA LEU A 441 -9.86 13.81 13.82
C LEU A 441 -10.65 12.52 14.02
N LYS A 442 -10.13 11.38 13.54
CA LYS A 442 -10.72 10.07 13.77
C LYS A 442 -10.65 9.62 15.22
N ALA A 443 -9.54 9.90 15.91
CA ALA A 443 -9.38 9.60 17.33
C ALA A 443 -10.18 10.56 18.24
N ASN A 444 -10.43 11.79 17.78
CA ASN A 444 -11.08 12.84 18.55
C ASN A 444 -12.30 13.42 17.81
N PRO A 445 -13.42 12.69 17.70
CA PRO A 445 -14.61 13.18 17.02
C PRO A 445 -15.10 14.52 17.59
N GLY A 446 -15.46 15.46 16.71
CA GLY A 446 -15.91 16.81 17.08
C GLY A 446 -14.79 17.84 17.28
N LYS A 447 -13.52 17.45 17.11
CA LYS A 447 -12.40 18.39 16.98
C LYS A 447 -12.21 18.87 15.55
N THR A 448 -11.43 19.93 15.38
CA THR A 448 -11.16 20.60 14.11
C THR A 448 -9.67 20.56 13.75
N ALA A 449 -9.33 20.93 12.51
CA ALA A 449 -7.93 21.06 12.09
C ALA A 449 -7.15 22.11 12.89
N ALA A 450 -7.82 23.17 13.35
CA ALA A 450 -7.21 24.18 14.20
C ALA A 450 -6.78 23.59 15.57
N ASP A 451 -7.59 22.69 16.14
CA ASP A 451 -7.26 22.01 17.39
C ASP A 451 -6.03 21.10 17.23
N PHE A 452 -5.90 20.43 16.08
CA PHE A 452 -4.72 19.62 15.77
C PHE A 452 -3.46 20.49 15.64
N ASN A 453 -3.55 21.62 14.93
CA ASN A 453 -2.42 22.53 14.72
C ASN A 453 -1.79 23.03 16.03
N ALA A 454 -2.59 23.14 17.10
CA ALA A 454 -2.10 23.51 18.43
C ALA A 454 -1.23 22.43 19.10
N THR A 455 -1.24 21.19 18.58
CA THR A 455 -0.52 20.04 19.17
C THR A 455 0.83 19.75 18.52
N VAL A 456 1.12 20.36 17.37
CA VAL A 456 2.29 20.04 16.53
C VAL A 456 3.06 21.30 16.12
N LYS A 457 4.29 21.12 15.63
CA LYS A 457 5.12 22.18 15.04
C LYS A 457 5.39 21.87 13.57
N LEU A 458 5.61 22.91 12.77
CA LEU A 458 5.99 22.78 11.35
C LEU A 458 7.19 21.86 11.15
N SER A 459 8.15 21.89 12.09
CA SER A 459 9.36 21.06 12.05
C SER A 459 9.15 19.57 12.30
N ASP A 460 7.96 19.16 12.74
CA ASP A 460 7.65 17.76 13.04
C ASP A 460 7.45 16.95 11.74
N PHE A 461 7.05 17.63 10.67
CA PHE A 461 6.73 17.07 9.36
C PHE A 461 7.93 17.11 8.40
N LYS A 462 8.06 16.06 7.60
CA LYS A 462 9.24 15.75 6.79
C LYS A 462 8.91 15.40 5.35
N LEU A 463 7.63 15.17 5.01
CA LEU A 463 7.23 14.78 3.67
C LEU A 463 6.40 15.89 3.01
N GLY A 464 6.80 16.27 1.80
CA GLY A 464 5.95 17.03 0.88
C GLY A 464 4.80 16.19 0.33
N ILE A 465 4.25 16.58 -0.81
CA ILE A 465 3.33 15.73 -1.58
C ILE A 465 4.11 14.52 -2.11
N THR A 466 3.52 13.33 -1.99
CA THR A 466 4.12 12.06 -2.44
C THR A 466 3.15 11.26 -3.30
N CYS A 467 3.61 10.12 -3.83
CA CYS A 467 2.75 9.21 -4.61
C CYS A 467 1.46 8.85 -3.86
N VAL A 468 1.57 8.59 -2.55
CA VAL A 468 0.42 8.14 -1.74
C VAL A 468 -0.49 9.27 -1.29
N THR A 469 -0.15 10.54 -1.55
CA THR A 469 -1.07 11.67 -1.41
C THR A 469 -2.22 11.54 -2.40
N CYS A 470 -1.94 11.11 -3.63
CA CYS A 470 -2.91 11.00 -4.72
C CYS A 470 -3.39 9.56 -4.95
N HIS A 471 -2.49 8.58 -4.81
CA HIS A 471 -2.78 7.16 -5.05
C HIS A 471 -2.96 6.38 -3.74
N SER A 472 -3.91 5.45 -3.72
CA SER A 472 -3.98 4.43 -2.67
C SER A 472 -3.06 3.28 -3.03
N PRO A 473 -2.10 2.88 -2.16
CA PRO A 473 -1.27 1.70 -2.42
C PRO A 473 -2.02 0.37 -2.22
N HIS A 474 -3.25 0.41 -1.70
CA HIS A 474 -3.94 -0.77 -1.17
C HIS A 474 -5.26 -1.12 -1.87
N SER A 475 -5.81 -0.25 -2.70
CA SER A 475 -7.10 -0.50 -3.35
C SER A 475 -7.38 0.45 -4.51
N GLU A 476 -8.11 -0.05 -5.50
CA GLU A 476 -8.82 0.77 -6.49
C GLU A 476 -10.23 1.12 -5.96
N LYS A 477 -10.65 2.37 -6.11
CA LYS A 477 -11.94 2.89 -5.62
C LYS A 477 -12.97 3.17 -6.72
N GLY A 478 -12.58 3.02 -7.99
CA GLY A 478 -13.44 3.25 -9.15
C GLY A 478 -13.06 4.48 -9.98
N TYR A 479 -12.04 5.24 -9.56
CA TYR A 479 -11.54 6.41 -10.27
C TYR A 479 -10.43 6.08 -11.27
N GLY A 480 -9.97 4.82 -11.27
CA GLY A 480 -8.87 4.36 -12.11
C GLY A 480 -7.51 4.75 -11.52
N LYS A 481 -6.48 3.99 -11.92
CA LYS A 481 -5.07 4.18 -11.51
C LYS A 481 -4.89 4.26 -9.98
N GLN A 482 -5.81 3.68 -9.21
CA GLN A 482 -5.88 3.72 -7.76
C GLN A 482 -5.90 5.15 -7.17
N LEU A 483 -6.46 6.12 -7.90
CA LEU A 483 -6.63 7.47 -7.38
C LEU A 483 -7.57 7.49 -6.16
N ARG A 484 -7.36 8.44 -5.26
CA ARG A 484 -8.16 8.58 -4.04
C ARG A 484 -9.51 9.25 -4.29
N ASN A 485 -9.58 10.13 -5.28
CA ASN A 485 -10.74 10.91 -5.73
C ASN A 485 -10.77 10.96 -7.26
N GLU A 486 -11.86 11.51 -7.81
CA GLU A 486 -11.97 11.85 -9.23
C GLU A 486 -10.88 12.85 -9.64
N PRO A 487 -10.31 12.79 -10.87
CA PRO A 487 -9.14 13.59 -11.24
C PRO A 487 -9.25 15.11 -11.04
N ASN A 488 -10.38 15.74 -11.38
CA ASN A 488 -10.57 17.17 -11.18
C ASN A 488 -10.73 17.49 -9.69
N GLU A 489 -11.54 16.71 -8.97
CA GLU A 489 -11.73 16.87 -7.52
C GLU A 489 -10.39 16.74 -6.77
N LEU A 490 -9.54 15.79 -7.16
CA LEU A 490 -8.22 15.59 -6.58
C LEU A 490 -7.32 16.83 -6.73
N CYS A 491 -7.34 17.48 -7.88
CA CYS A 491 -6.56 18.69 -8.12
C CYS A 491 -7.16 19.88 -7.35
N MET A 492 -8.48 20.02 -7.41
CA MET A 492 -9.24 21.15 -6.84
C MET A 492 -9.35 21.09 -5.31
N GLU A 493 -8.97 19.98 -4.67
CA GLU A 493 -8.82 19.90 -3.21
C GLU A 493 -7.73 20.86 -2.70
N CYS A 494 -6.64 21.04 -3.48
CA CYS A 494 -5.55 21.95 -3.11
C CYS A 494 -5.52 23.22 -3.96
N HIS A 495 -5.89 23.15 -5.25
CA HIS A 495 -5.87 24.27 -6.18
C HIS A 495 -7.18 25.07 -6.15
N THR A 496 -7.51 25.59 -4.98
CA THR A 496 -8.71 26.39 -4.71
C THR A 496 -8.33 27.65 -3.94
N GLY A 497 -8.92 28.78 -4.32
CA GLY A 497 -8.75 30.05 -3.61
C GLY A 497 -9.78 30.29 -2.51
N GLU A 498 -10.73 29.37 -2.32
CA GLU A 498 -11.94 29.44 -1.47
C GLU A 498 -11.94 30.57 -0.41
N GLY A 499 -12.95 31.43 -0.49
CA GLY A 499 -13.16 32.51 0.49
C GLY A 499 -12.67 33.90 0.07
N PHE A 500 -11.97 34.05 -1.05
CA PHE A 500 -11.68 35.38 -1.60
C PHE A 500 -12.97 36.08 -2.08
N THR A 501 -12.97 37.41 -2.05
CA THR A 501 -14.11 38.24 -2.45
C THR A 501 -13.68 39.28 -3.47
N ALA A 502 -14.64 40.02 -4.04
CA ALA A 502 -14.39 41.08 -5.00
C ALA A 502 -13.43 42.19 -4.50
N THR A 503 -13.14 42.26 -3.20
CA THR A 503 -12.26 43.27 -2.58
C THR A 503 -10.97 42.67 -1.98
N SER A 504 -10.63 41.42 -2.27
CA SER A 504 -9.43 40.77 -1.73
C SER A 504 -8.11 41.38 -2.24
N GLY A 505 -8.12 41.99 -3.43
CA GLY A 505 -6.96 42.51 -4.11
C GLY A 505 -6.03 41.42 -4.64
N SER A 506 -5.03 41.82 -5.43
CA SER A 506 -4.10 40.89 -6.10
C SER A 506 -3.24 40.08 -5.14
N LYS A 507 -3.00 40.59 -3.92
CA LYS A 507 -2.26 39.89 -2.86
C LYS A 507 -3.13 38.98 -1.99
N GLY A 508 -4.46 39.07 -2.10
CA GLY A 508 -5.41 38.31 -1.29
C GLY A 508 -6.08 37.14 -2.03
N VAL A 509 -5.67 36.88 -3.27
CA VAL A 509 -6.11 35.74 -4.07
C VAL A 509 -4.91 34.83 -4.33
N HIS A 510 -5.02 33.57 -3.93
CA HIS A 510 -3.96 32.57 -4.13
C HIS A 510 -4.56 31.34 -4.81
N HIS A 511 -3.88 30.85 -5.85
CA HIS A 511 -4.20 29.62 -6.58
C HIS A 511 -5.72 29.37 -6.81
N PRO A 512 -6.44 30.30 -7.47
CA PRO A 512 -7.89 30.21 -7.68
C PRO A 512 -8.26 29.32 -8.90
N GLN A 513 -7.46 28.29 -9.20
CA GLN A 513 -7.64 27.51 -10.44
C GLN A 513 -9.02 26.83 -10.47
N LYS A 514 -9.51 26.29 -9.36
CA LYS A 514 -10.87 25.73 -9.25
C LYS A 514 -11.92 26.76 -9.64
N GLU A 515 -11.88 27.95 -9.03
CA GLU A 515 -12.90 28.99 -9.21
C GLU A 515 -12.87 29.53 -10.66
N VAL A 516 -11.68 29.73 -11.21
CA VAL A 516 -11.51 30.19 -12.60
C VAL A 516 -11.97 29.12 -13.59
N PHE A 517 -11.49 27.87 -13.44
CA PHE A 517 -11.78 26.78 -14.37
C PHE A 517 -13.28 26.42 -14.38
N THR A 518 -13.91 26.35 -13.20
CA THR A 518 -15.36 26.10 -13.07
C THR A 518 -16.22 27.30 -13.45
N GLY A 519 -15.61 28.49 -13.50
CA GLY A 519 -16.29 29.74 -13.84
C GLY A 519 -17.12 30.31 -12.70
N GLN A 520 -16.79 30.00 -11.44
CA GLN A 520 -17.55 30.37 -10.24
C GLN A 520 -16.64 31.08 -9.24
N LEU A 521 -16.69 32.42 -9.22
CA LEU A 521 -15.84 33.25 -8.35
C LEU A 521 -16.45 33.52 -6.96
N GLY A 522 -17.71 33.14 -6.76
CA GLY A 522 -18.46 33.36 -5.52
C GLY A 522 -19.42 34.56 -5.58
N ALA A 523 -20.36 34.59 -4.63
CA ALA A 523 -21.53 35.49 -4.66
C ALA A 523 -21.16 36.98 -4.67
N SER A 524 -20.03 37.39 -4.05
CA SER A 524 -19.62 38.80 -3.99
C SER A 524 -19.34 39.43 -5.36
N PHE A 525 -19.06 38.63 -6.39
CA PHE A 525 -18.75 39.11 -7.73
C PHE A 525 -20.00 39.46 -8.56
N THR A 526 -21.19 39.06 -8.10
CA THR A 526 -22.47 39.41 -8.75
C THR A 526 -22.70 40.93 -8.74
N ALA A 527 -22.27 41.63 -7.68
CA ALA A 527 -22.33 43.09 -7.58
C ALA A 527 -21.46 43.81 -8.62
N LEU A 528 -20.46 43.12 -9.20
CA LEU A 528 -19.59 43.63 -10.25
C LEU A 528 -20.13 43.31 -11.66
N GLY A 529 -21.34 42.74 -11.75
CA GLY A 529 -21.97 42.32 -12.99
C GLY A 529 -21.34 41.08 -13.62
N ILE A 530 -20.63 40.27 -12.82
CA ILE A 530 -20.11 38.97 -13.25
C ILE A 530 -21.15 37.90 -12.87
N PRO A 531 -21.64 37.07 -13.81
CA PRO A 531 -22.60 36.02 -13.51
C PRO A 531 -22.08 35.03 -12.47
N GLU A 532 -23.00 34.39 -11.74
CA GLU A 532 -22.64 33.33 -10.78
C GLU A 532 -21.87 32.17 -11.42
N LYS A 533 -22.13 31.91 -12.71
CA LYS A 533 -21.42 30.89 -13.50
C LYS A 533 -21.12 31.39 -14.90
N VAL A 534 -19.84 31.36 -15.27
CA VAL A 534 -19.34 31.62 -16.62
C VAL A 534 -18.79 30.32 -17.20
N TYR A 535 -19.58 29.63 -18.02
CA TYR A 535 -19.20 28.34 -18.60
C TYR A 535 -17.87 28.43 -19.36
N ASN A 536 -16.95 27.54 -19.03
CA ASN A 536 -15.64 27.46 -19.65
C ASN A 536 -15.75 26.90 -21.08
N PRO A 537 -15.29 27.62 -22.11
CA PRO A 537 -15.29 27.12 -23.50
C PRO A 537 -14.49 25.83 -23.70
N MET A 538 -13.48 25.59 -22.85
CA MET A 538 -12.70 24.34 -22.82
C MET A 538 -13.07 23.45 -21.63
N GLY A 539 -14.23 23.66 -21.02
CA GLY A 539 -14.66 22.96 -19.80
C GLY A 539 -14.95 21.46 -19.96
N SER A 540 -14.88 20.92 -21.18
CA SER A 540 -14.91 19.48 -21.42
C SER A 540 -13.55 18.81 -21.18
N ALA A 541 -12.45 19.57 -21.16
CA ALA A 541 -11.15 19.09 -20.73
C ALA A 541 -11.14 18.92 -19.20
N GLU A 542 -10.23 18.10 -18.69
CA GLU A 542 -9.93 17.98 -17.27
C GLU A 542 -8.57 18.62 -16.98
N CYS A 543 -8.27 18.86 -15.70
CA CYS A 543 -6.94 19.30 -15.26
C CYS A 543 -5.84 18.39 -15.86
N VAL A 544 -6.08 17.07 -15.80
CA VAL A 544 -5.14 16.05 -16.26
C VAL A 544 -5.01 15.99 -17.79
N THR A 545 -5.97 16.50 -18.56
CA THR A 545 -5.89 16.55 -20.03
C THR A 545 -4.70 17.38 -20.49
N CYS A 546 -4.49 18.54 -19.85
CA CYS A 546 -3.43 19.47 -20.23
C CYS A 546 -2.15 19.25 -19.41
N HIS A 547 -2.28 18.94 -18.12
CA HIS A 547 -1.14 18.84 -17.20
C HIS A 547 -0.52 17.45 -17.12
N MET A 548 -1.28 16.39 -17.45
CA MET A 548 -0.79 15.02 -17.44
C MET A 548 -1.06 14.24 -18.74
N PRO A 549 -0.72 14.78 -19.94
CA PRO A 549 -0.88 14.03 -21.18
C PRO A 549 -0.15 12.69 -21.10
N ASN A 550 -0.79 11.61 -21.56
CA ASN A 550 -0.25 10.25 -21.49
C ASN A 550 0.12 9.77 -20.06
N GLY A 551 -0.41 10.41 -19.02
CA GLY A 551 -0.10 10.10 -17.63
C GLY A 551 1.27 10.59 -17.16
N TYR A 552 1.89 11.53 -17.88
CA TYR A 552 3.12 12.18 -17.41
C TYR A 552 2.88 13.01 -16.15
N HIS A 553 3.79 12.92 -15.19
CA HIS A 553 3.71 13.66 -13.92
C HIS A 553 4.60 14.91 -13.87
N TYR A 554 5.02 15.44 -15.03
CA TYR A 554 5.77 16.70 -15.08
C TYR A 554 4.92 17.93 -14.71
N PHE A 555 3.59 17.84 -14.89
CA PHE A 555 2.61 18.92 -14.70
C PHE A 555 2.84 20.20 -15.53
N LYS A 556 3.85 20.22 -16.41
CA LYS A 556 4.13 21.33 -17.31
C LYS A 556 3.27 21.20 -18.56
N ALA A 557 2.33 22.12 -18.75
CA ALA A 557 1.51 22.17 -19.94
C ALA A 557 2.35 22.61 -21.16
N GLY A 558 2.27 21.85 -22.24
CA GLY A 558 2.81 22.26 -23.54
C GLY A 558 1.98 23.40 -24.15
N LYS A 559 2.65 24.24 -24.94
CA LYS A 559 2.03 25.40 -25.60
C LYS A 559 2.31 25.42 -27.11
N PRO A 560 1.81 24.44 -27.87
CA PRO A 560 1.01 23.27 -27.46
C PRO A 560 1.87 22.05 -27.10
N THR A 561 3.11 21.99 -27.61
CA THR A 561 4.08 20.94 -27.33
C THR A 561 5.10 21.40 -26.28
N ILE A 562 5.66 20.45 -25.54
CA ILE A 562 6.80 20.69 -24.65
C ILE A 562 7.78 19.53 -24.75
N THR A 563 9.07 19.85 -24.58
CA THR A 563 10.14 18.85 -24.47
C THR A 563 10.94 19.13 -23.21
N ILE A 564 11.20 18.08 -22.43
CA ILE A 564 11.88 18.13 -21.14
C ILE A 564 13.03 17.13 -21.16
N GLU A 565 14.23 17.59 -20.79
CA GLU A 565 15.30 16.71 -20.34
C GLU A 565 15.20 16.57 -18.82
N ASN A 566 14.92 15.36 -18.34
CA ASN A 566 14.89 15.03 -16.93
C ASN A 566 16.32 14.81 -16.41
N VAL A 567 16.81 15.80 -15.66
CA VAL A 567 18.20 15.84 -15.18
C VAL A 567 18.43 14.80 -14.09
N THR A 568 17.44 14.54 -13.23
CA THR A 568 17.54 13.47 -12.21
C THR A 568 17.77 12.12 -12.87
N VAL A 569 16.94 11.76 -13.86
CA VAL A 569 17.07 10.48 -14.57
C VAL A 569 18.41 10.39 -15.29
N LYS A 570 18.80 11.45 -16.01
CA LYS A 570 20.05 11.51 -16.80
C LYS A 570 21.28 11.25 -15.93
N ASN A 571 21.29 11.78 -14.72
CA ASN A 571 22.45 11.77 -13.82
C ASN A 571 22.43 10.64 -12.79
N ASN A 572 21.42 9.77 -12.79
CA ASN A 572 21.32 8.66 -11.83
C ASN A 572 21.88 7.35 -12.42
N PRO A 573 23.06 6.88 -11.99
CA PRO A 573 23.65 5.65 -12.50
C PRO A 573 22.91 4.37 -12.07
N ASP A 574 22.17 4.40 -10.96
CA ASP A 574 21.45 3.23 -10.42
C ASP A 574 20.28 2.80 -11.32
N LEU A 575 19.85 3.68 -12.22
CA LEU A 575 18.84 3.40 -13.24
C LEU A 575 19.37 2.52 -14.37
N GLY A 576 20.68 2.23 -14.43
CA GLY A 576 21.27 1.42 -15.50
C GLY A 576 20.94 1.99 -16.89
N ASN A 577 20.34 1.18 -17.76
CA ASN A 577 19.97 1.63 -19.11
C ASN A 577 18.83 2.66 -19.14
N TYR A 578 18.00 2.74 -18.09
CA TYR A 578 16.88 3.71 -18.05
C TYR A 578 17.35 5.15 -17.98
N ARG A 579 18.57 5.42 -17.49
CA ARG A 579 19.17 6.76 -17.44
C ARG A 579 19.30 7.41 -18.83
N ASN A 580 19.37 6.60 -19.88
CA ASN A 580 19.46 7.09 -21.26
C ASN A 580 18.10 7.56 -21.81
N ASN A 581 17.00 7.20 -21.14
CA ASN A 581 15.62 7.56 -21.51
C ASN A 581 15.13 8.76 -20.70
N TYR A 582 15.99 9.78 -20.59
CA TYR A 582 15.74 10.97 -19.78
C TYR A 582 14.94 12.05 -20.52
N LYS A 583 14.66 11.88 -21.81
CA LYS A 583 13.91 12.85 -22.62
C LYS A 583 12.43 12.50 -22.64
N ALA A 584 11.57 13.48 -22.35
CA ALA A 584 10.13 13.39 -22.50
C ALA A 584 9.62 14.47 -23.45
N SER A 585 8.65 14.14 -24.29
CA SER A 585 8.00 15.08 -25.19
C SER A 585 6.52 14.73 -25.34
N TYR A 586 5.65 15.72 -25.29
CA TYR A 586 4.21 15.54 -25.39
C TYR A 586 3.51 16.83 -25.83
N ASN A 587 2.27 16.66 -26.33
CA ASN A 587 1.37 17.75 -26.72
C ASN A 587 0.20 17.79 -25.72
N SER A 588 -0.06 18.97 -25.14
CA SER A 588 -1.11 19.18 -24.14
C SER A 588 -2.47 19.60 -24.73
N CYS A 589 -2.55 19.79 -26.05
CA CYS A 589 -3.70 20.39 -26.72
C CYS A 589 -4.32 19.47 -27.79
N SER A 590 -3.55 18.53 -28.34
CA SER A 590 -3.92 17.76 -29.53
C SER A 590 -5.03 16.73 -29.35
N VAL A 591 -5.60 16.61 -28.14
CA VAL A 591 -6.84 15.85 -27.91
C VAL A 591 -8.03 16.55 -28.59
N CYS A 592 -8.04 17.88 -28.61
CA CYS A 592 -9.13 18.69 -29.16
C CYS A 592 -8.69 19.59 -30.31
N HIS A 593 -7.46 20.13 -30.24
CA HIS A 593 -6.89 20.97 -31.29
C HIS A 593 -6.18 20.12 -32.34
N ASP A 594 -6.13 20.61 -33.58
CA ASP A 594 -5.37 19.95 -34.64
C ASP A 594 -3.89 19.84 -34.26
N ALA A 595 -3.31 18.65 -34.40
CA ALA A 595 -1.96 18.36 -33.94
C ALA A 595 -0.86 19.13 -34.70
N VAL A 596 -1.16 19.61 -35.92
CA VAL A 596 -0.19 20.29 -36.80
C VAL A 596 -0.55 21.76 -36.99
N GLY A 597 -1.83 22.07 -37.20
CA GLY A 597 -2.34 23.40 -37.50
C GLY A 597 -2.51 24.30 -36.28
N PHE A 598 -2.60 23.75 -35.06
CA PHE A 598 -2.53 24.53 -33.83
C PHE A 598 -1.08 24.54 -33.33
N ASP A 599 -0.38 25.66 -33.52
CA ASP A 599 1.04 25.80 -33.26
C ASP A 599 1.35 26.75 -32.08
N ALA A 600 2.65 26.91 -31.77
CA ALA A 600 3.09 27.77 -30.68
C ALA A 600 2.77 29.27 -30.93
N ASN A 601 2.66 29.72 -32.18
CA ASN A 601 2.33 31.11 -32.49
C ASN A 601 0.86 31.41 -32.15
N ALA A 602 -0.04 30.48 -32.46
CA ALA A 602 -1.45 30.59 -32.11
C ALA A 602 -1.66 30.70 -30.59
N VAL A 603 -0.98 29.85 -29.81
CA VAL A 603 -1.03 29.91 -28.34
C VAL A 603 -0.40 31.21 -27.83
N LYS A 604 0.78 31.59 -28.36
CA LYS A 604 1.50 32.81 -27.96
C LYS A 604 0.69 34.08 -28.18
N ALA A 605 -0.05 34.17 -29.28
CA ALA A 605 -0.91 35.31 -29.57
C ALA A 605 -1.95 35.55 -28.47
N TRP A 606 -2.57 34.48 -27.95
CA TRP A 606 -3.49 34.57 -26.81
C TRP A 606 -2.76 34.92 -25.51
N THR A 607 -1.68 34.20 -25.18
CA THR A 607 -0.99 34.39 -23.88
C THR A 607 -0.40 35.79 -23.77
N ASP A 608 0.25 36.30 -24.82
CA ASP A 608 0.83 37.64 -24.83
C ASP A 608 -0.25 38.73 -24.71
N LYS A 609 -1.42 38.53 -25.36
CA LYS A 609 -2.58 39.43 -25.27
C LYS A 609 -3.06 39.54 -23.82
N VAL A 610 -3.25 38.41 -23.14
CA VAL A 610 -3.73 38.37 -21.75
C VAL A 610 -2.71 38.98 -20.80
N ASP A 611 -1.44 38.58 -20.91
CA ASP A 611 -0.35 39.06 -20.05
C ASP A 611 -0.18 40.58 -20.16
N THR A 612 -0.23 41.12 -21.39
CA THR A 612 -0.14 42.56 -21.63
C THR A 612 -1.26 43.32 -20.91
N ARG A 613 -2.51 42.83 -21.00
CA ARG A 613 -3.66 43.48 -20.36
C ARG A 613 -3.56 43.46 -18.83
N VAL A 614 -3.26 42.29 -18.25
CA VAL A 614 -3.07 42.14 -16.80
C VAL A 614 -1.98 43.08 -16.30
N ASN A 615 -0.81 43.09 -16.95
CA ASN A 615 0.31 43.93 -16.57
C ASN A 615 -0.03 45.42 -16.68
N ASN A 616 -0.73 45.84 -17.73
CA ASN A 616 -1.15 47.23 -17.90
C ASN A 616 -2.10 47.70 -16.80
N ILE A 617 -3.06 46.87 -16.39
CA ILE A 617 -3.99 47.19 -15.29
C ILE A 617 -3.22 47.29 -13.97
N LEU A 618 -2.46 46.25 -13.62
CA LEU A 618 -1.73 46.20 -12.34
C LEU A 618 -0.65 47.28 -12.24
N ASN A 619 0.03 47.63 -13.35
CA ASN A 619 1.00 48.71 -13.37
C ASN A 619 0.35 50.08 -13.20
N GLN A 620 -0.78 50.35 -13.87
CA GLN A 620 -1.51 51.60 -13.68
C GLN A 620 -2.02 51.75 -12.25
N LEU A 621 -2.54 50.68 -11.64
CA LEU A 621 -2.94 50.66 -10.23
C LEU A 621 -1.76 51.02 -9.31
N LYS A 622 -0.58 50.44 -9.54
CA LYS A 622 0.62 50.69 -8.74
C LYS A 622 1.30 52.03 -8.99
N THR A 623 1.00 52.70 -10.10
CA THR A 623 1.67 53.95 -10.51
C THR A 623 0.69 55.10 -10.55
N THR A 624 -0.10 55.22 -11.62
CA THR A 624 -1.05 56.31 -11.84
C THR A 624 -2.13 56.40 -10.75
N TYR A 625 -2.61 55.27 -10.24
CA TYR A 625 -3.72 55.22 -9.29
C TYR A 625 -3.29 54.78 -7.88
N ALA A 626 -2.00 54.86 -7.56
CA ALA A 626 -1.45 54.29 -6.33
C ALA A 626 -2.06 54.86 -5.04
N ALA A 627 -2.41 56.16 -5.04
CA ALA A 627 -3.02 56.84 -3.90
C ALA A 627 -4.46 56.36 -3.62
N ALA A 628 -5.14 55.78 -4.61
CA ALA A 628 -6.52 55.31 -4.51
C ALA A 628 -6.65 53.90 -3.91
N TYR A 629 -5.64 53.37 -3.22
CA TYR A 629 -5.63 51.99 -2.71
C TYR A 629 -6.80 51.64 -1.76
N ASN A 630 -7.43 52.63 -1.13
CA ASN A 630 -8.61 52.46 -0.29
C ASN A 630 -9.94 52.55 -1.08
N ASP A 631 -9.91 53.02 -2.33
CA ASP A 631 -11.09 53.15 -3.18
C ASP A 631 -11.67 51.76 -3.52
N PRO A 632 -12.98 51.54 -3.35
CA PRO A 632 -13.61 50.28 -3.73
C PRO A 632 -13.37 49.87 -5.19
N ASN A 633 -13.40 50.82 -6.13
CA ASN A 633 -13.16 50.57 -7.56
C ASN A 633 -11.71 50.16 -7.83
N TYR A 634 -10.75 50.72 -7.07
CA TYR A 634 -9.37 50.25 -7.08
C TYR A 634 -9.30 48.79 -6.68
N LYS A 635 -9.93 48.42 -5.55
CA LYS A 635 -9.92 47.04 -5.04
C LYS A 635 -10.62 46.07 -5.99
N TYR A 636 -11.70 46.48 -6.65
CA TYR A 636 -12.36 45.69 -7.67
C TYR A 636 -11.42 45.42 -8.84
N ALA A 637 -10.82 46.46 -9.44
CA ALA A 637 -9.89 46.30 -10.55
C ALA A 637 -8.65 45.45 -10.17
N ASP A 638 -8.09 45.67 -8.98
CA ASP A 638 -6.94 44.91 -8.45
C ASP A 638 -7.28 43.43 -8.24
N THR A 639 -8.45 43.13 -7.68
CA THR A 639 -8.91 41.74 -7.48
C THR A 639 -9.16 41.05 -8.83
N LEU A 640 -9.88 41.69 -9.75
CA LEU A 640 -10.25 41.08 -11.03
C LEU A 640 -9.02 40.73 -11.88
N ALA A 641 -8.07 41.66 -12.01
CA ALA A 641 -6.79 41.38 -12.68
C ALA A 641 -5.91 40.42 -11.86
N GLY A 642 -5.98 40.50 -10.53
CA GLY A 642 -5.29 39.63 -9.59
C GLY A 642 -5.71 38.15 -9.71
N ILE A 643 -6.99 37.87 -9.94
CA ILE A 643 -7.50 36.51 -10.17
C ILE A 643 -6.82 35.90 -11.40
N VAL A 644 -6.81 36.62 -12.53
CA VAL A 644 -6.17 36.14 -13.77
C VAL A 644 -4.67 35.94 -13.57
N SER A 645 -4.01 36.82 -12.81
CA SER A 645 -2.60 36.70 -12.48
C SER A 645 -2.29 35.51 -11.55
N ALA A 646 -3.10 35.28 -10.51
CA ALA A 646 -2.89 34.24 -9.50
C ALA A 646 -3.29 32.84 -10.01
N ASP A 647 -4.24 32.78 -10.94
CA ASP A 647 -4.58 31.56 -11.70
C ASP A 647 -3.39 31.05 -12.52
N ALA A 648 -2.56 31.98 -13.02
CA ALA A 648 -1.26 31.71 -13.65
C ALA A 648 -1.32 30.82 -14.91
N SER A 649 -2.47 30.75 -15.58
CA SER A 649 -2.65 30.03 -16.85
C SER A 649 -2.63 30.92 -18.10
N HIS A 650 -2.42 32.23 -17.93
CA HIS A 650 -2.62 33.23 -18.99
C HIS A 650 -4.07 33.21 -19.53
N GLY A 651 -5.03 32.91 -18.64
CA GLY A 651 -6.45 32.84 -18.96
C GLY A 651 -6.92 31.60 -19.70
N ILE A 652 -6.03 30.63 -19.93
CA ILE A 652 -6.37 29.37 -20.60
C ILE A 652 -7.36 28.55 -19.76
N HIS A 653 -7.30 28.61 -18.43
CA HIS A 653 -8.23 27.87 -17.59
C HIS A 653 -9.69 28.24 -17.82
N ASN A 654 -10.00 29.48 -18.24
CA ASN A 654 -11.31 29.87 -18.73
C ASN A 654 -11.21 31.16 -19.56
N THR A 655 -11.20 31.01 -20.88
CA THR A 655 -10.95 32.13 -21.81
C THR A 655 -12.09 33.16 -21.78
N ALA A 656 -13.34 32.71 -21.70
CA ALA A 656 -14.51 33.58 -21.62
C ALA A 656 -14.55 34.38 -20.31
N LEU A 657 -14.31 33.72 -19.17
CA LEU A 657 -14.23 34.41 -17.89
C LEU A 657 -13.06 35.40 -17.88
N THR A 658 -11.90 35.02 -18.40
CA THR A 658 -10.72 35.91 -18.43
C THR A 658 -11.01 37.21 -19.16
N GLU A 659 -11.59 37.16 -20.36
CA GLU A 659 -11.92 38.39 -21.09
C GLU A 659 -12.94 39.23 -20.34
N LEU A 660 -13.96 38.62 -19.74
CA LEU A 660 -14.94 39.31 -18.91
C LEU A 660 -14.28 40.02 -17.71
N LEU A 661 -13.38 39.34 -16.99
CA LEU A 661 -12.67 39.90 -15.84
C LEU A 661 -11.81 41.09 -16.24
N LEU A 662 -11.04 40.97 -17.32
CA LEU A 662 -10.16 42.05 -17.77
C LEU A 662 -10.94 43.24 -18.32
N ASN A 663 -12.03 43.01 -19.04
CA ASN A 663 -12.91 44.08 -19.51
C ASN A 663 -13.50 44.86 -18.31
N LYS A 664 -13.97 44.13 -17.28
CA LYS A 664 -14.51 44.75 -16.06
C LYS A 664 -13.43 45.48 -15.26
N ALA A 665 -12.23 44.92 -15.15
CA ALA A 665 -11.12 45.57 -14.48
C ALA A 665 -10.71 46.88 -15.17
N GLU A 666 -10.64 46.90 -16.50
CA GLU A 666 -10.38 48.09 -17.30
C GLU A 666 -11.50 49.14 -17.20
N GLU A 667 -12.75 48.70 -17.03
CA GLU A 667 -13.90 49.57 -16.75
C GLU A 667 -13.76 50.25 -15.38
N TYR A 668 -13.53 49.46 -14.32
CA TYR A 668 -13.35 49.98 -12.96
C TYR A 668 -12.14 50.89 -12.83
N LEU A 669 -11.04 50.59 -13.52
CA LEU A 669 -9.84 51.44 -13.54
C LEU A 669 -10.15 52.87 -14.02
N LYS A 670 -11.04 53.03 -15.01
CA LYS A 670 -11.46 54.35 -15.51
C LYS A 670 -12.40 55.10 -14.57
N GLN A 671 -13.05 54.39 -13.65
CA GLN A 671 -13.96 54.95 -12.65
C GLN A 671 -13.25 55.38 -11.36
N ILE A 672 -11.96 55.07 -11.21
CA ILE A 672 -11.15 55.53 -10.08
C ILE A 672 -10.92 57.05 -10.24
N PRO A 673 -11.19 57.86 -9.19
CA PRO A 673 -10.86 59.28 -9.20
C PRO A 673 -9.36 59.48 -9.46
N LYS A 674 -9.01 60.23 -10.50
CA LYS A 674 -7.61 60.63 -10.75
C LYS A 674 -7.21 61.62 -9.66
N GLN A 675 -6.15 61.30 -8.92
CA GLN A 675 -5.59 62.15 -7.86
C GLN A 675 -4.17 62.56 -8.22
#